data_AF-A0A505DA75-F1
#
_entry.id   AF-A0A505DA75-F1
#
_cell.length_a   1.000
_cell.length_b   1.000
_cell.length_c   1.000
_cell.angle_alpha   90.00
_cell.angle_beta   90.00
_cell.angle_gamma   90.00
#
_symmetry.space_group_name_H-M   'P 1'
#
loop_
_entity.id
_entity.type
_entity.pdbx_description
1 polymer ?
#
loop_
_entity_poly.entity_id
_entity_poly.type
_entity_poly.pdbx_seq_one_letter_code
_entity_poly.pdbx_strand_id
1 'polypeptide(L)'
;MTSTIQTEAVVASPSVFFATHTPLAIQRSRIDGRSFNNAGETVTEEDVRDDFLNRQTSTKTLLMPVVGESGSGKSHLIRWVRERIHASDDRKIIYLEKSKTSLRHVIESLLDGIEDEEIAQIRKDIRQVTGSFDATSLARRLIMQLSVALADLGKESVSGKKRQLVGPRGVSLLLQDPLLQEQMLESGKFIPQFAQHFLSDRESEVERPPRFSLEDLPLSPEAITGDMAAPTRQIFGILMSRPELQGLTVELLNEHLDKAVREISTLGGGRLLGAMQKVREIYARQGKEIILLVEDFALIQGVQGELLDAITETSEREGRRVLAPMRTLMALTSGYFHDLPETAATRISASTGGFVYNLDIVLEEGKTGTEELASFVARYLNAARVGRTALEGTSNGSVPNKCEDCPVRSICHDSFGVSAQGYGLYPFNRSALTRVVHSLAPKENPFSFTPRNILSNGVIPILNDAYSAIEKGAFPSAFFQDNYKGVKGITRSLPNSVSEEIDARDPLNAKRRRTALEFWADSPTQLSNLEQGIREAFSLPALDSLTEKPISTPKGEAAASEPDTPITPPPRADESPVLRRKIQVVEDWAADGSRLTSEEANNIRTVISRSVLYREDWLTPPVKPVGLTEADKSGWNLKNVKSSQVSIEDASAEAMNAGAAIVLKRNPATGEFFKSLIRIYADADGIRAQDILRLASMAEHYRPAMRGRVVRSLERADEDLIVGLRVSLLGAALAGQVVPGMPIEALYAAAFDKGQEWQRPDSSCRTELWMTRLDNHMQHRAGLVDTLLNSLGLGQGVGTVHVIDATRAMPLLQKAAEKWDLSALELPKWAKSAAAPLRAGWEPLLRGQFHELKTLLDEIRERFPRASGPGDRLVQQVSIAMQMAKAEGITGPQGPELETRAAAMADADWGSLSALERDLSRVATDLYGEQVESILAVVAPIRSPHLRAMYDYLKVADSLLDTALAAARLQTENAVSDAAEQLAGLLEEWKQAADGARTDAEAGE
;
A
#
# COMPACT_ATOMS: atom_id res chain seq x y z
N MET A 1 -16.79 36.84 -26.59
CA MET A 1 -17.84 35.86 -26.91
C MET A 1 -18.60 35.39 -25.66
N THR A 2 -17.94 35.14 -24.53
CA THR A 2 -18.56 34.58 -23.32
C THR A 2 -19.40 35.57 -22.49
N SER A 3 -19.34 36.88 -22.77
CA SER A 3 -20.08 37.92 -22.04
C SER A 3 -21.61 37.84 -22.17
N THR A 4 -22.13 37.04 -23.11
CA THR A 4 -23.57 36.73 -23.25
C THR A 4 -24.00 35.45 -22.54
N ILE A 5 -23.05 34.61 -22.09
CA ILE A 5 -23.34 33.41 -21.30
C ILE A 5 -23.25 33.81 -19.82
N GLN A 6 -24.32 34.38 -19.29
CA GLN A 6 -24.42 34.68 -17.85
C GLN A 6 -24.97 33.47 -17.10
N THR A 7 -24.30 33.10 -16.01
CA THR A 7 -24.64 31.94 -15.18
C THR A 7 -25.71 32.24 -14.14
N GLU A 8 -25.99 33.51 -13.86
CA GLU A 8 -27.11 33.94 -13.02
C GLU A 8 -28.15 34.71 -13.84
N ALA A 9 -29.42 34.34 -13.64
CA ALA A 9 -30.55 34.94 -14.34
C ALA A 9 -30.68 36.45 -14.10
N VAL A 10 -30.20 36.96 -12.94
CA VAL A 10 -30.46 38.32 -12.40
C VAL A 10 -29.83 39.45 -13.24
N VAL A 11 -28.68 39.22 -13.87
CA VAL A 11 -27.88 40.27 -14.53
C VAL A 11 -28.30 40.53 -15.99
N ALA A 12 -29.09 39.63 -16.58
CA ALA A 12 -29.55 39.74 -17.95
C ALA A 12 -30.72 40.73 -18.08
N SER A 13 -30.80 41.48 -19.18
CA SER A 13 -32.04 42.17 -19.55
C SER A 13 -33.15 41.15 -19.83
N PRO A 14 -34.44 41.50 -19.74
CA PRO A 14 -35.54 40.58 -20.05
C PRO A 14 -35.37 39.89 -21.41
N SER A 15 -34.91 40.62 -22.43
CA SER A 15 -34.63 40.08 -23.77
C SER A 15 -33.53 39.03 -23.78
N VAL A 16 -32.43 39.24 -23.06
CA VAL A 16 -31.32 38.27 -22.95
C VAL A 16 -31.74 37.06 -22.11
N PHE A 17 -32.55 37.27 -21.07
CA PHE A 17 -33.12 36.20 -20.25
C PHE A 17 -33.99 35.26 -21.09
N PHE A 18 -34.95 35.78 -21.88
CA PHE A 18 -35.78 34.94 -22.75
C PHE A 18 -35.02 34.30 -23.92
N ALA A 19 -33.98 34.97 -24.45
CA ALA A 19 -33.16 34.41 -25.53
C ALA A 19 -32.31 33.20 -25.11
N THR A 20 -31.90 33.16 -23.84
CA THR A 20 -31.08 32.07 -23.26
C THR A 20 -31.89 31.10 -22.41
N HIS A 21 -33.16 31.40 -22.15
CA HIS A 21 -34.05 30.55 -21.38
C HIS A 21 -34.33 29.23 -22.10
N THR A 22 -34.15 28.16 -21.35
CA THR A 22 -34.62 26.81 -21.68
C THR A 22 -35.66 26.43 -20.63
N PRO A 23 -36.81 25.85 -21.02
CA PRO A 23 -37.82 25.41 -20.06
C PRO A 23 -37.19 24.52 -18.99
N LEU A 24 -37.45 24.84 -17.72
CA LEU A 24 -37.00 24.03 -16.61
C LEU A 24 -37.86 22.77 -16.54
N ALA A 25 -37.22 21.63 -16.30
CA ALA A 25 -37.96 20.43 -15.97
C ALA A 25 -38.30 20.48 -14.47
N ILE A 26 -39.59 20.39 -14.15
CA ILE A 26 -40.13 20.57 -12.80
C ILE A 26 -40.97 19.36 -12.44
N GLN A 27 -40.80 18.84 -11.23
CA GLN A 27 -41.61 17.74 -10.72
C GLN A 27 -42.51 18.21 -9.58
N ARG A 28 -43.77 17.77 -9.60
CA ARG A 28 -44.71 17.93 -8.49
C ARG A 28 -44.57 16.75 -7.53
N SER A 29 -43.79 16.94 -6.47
CA SER A 29 -43.40 15.92 -5.50
C SER A 29 -44.29 15.93 -4.26
N ARG A 30 -44.76 14.76 -3.80
CA ARG A 30 -45.55 14.66 -2.56
C ARG A 30 -44.67 14.81 -1.32
N ILE A 31 -45.22 15.47 -0.31
CA ILE A 31 -44.62 15.64 1.02
C ILE A 31 -44.93 14.40 1.87
N ASP A 32 -43.90 13.86 2.50
CA ASP A 32 -43.99 12.80 3.51
C ASP A 32 -43.30 13.27 4.80
N GLY A 33 -44.10 13.70 5.78
CA GLY A 33 -43.60 14.28 7.02
C GLY A 33 -42.77 15.55 6.79
N ARG A 34 -41.47 15.49 7.13
CA ARG A 34 -40.48 16.57 6.88
C ARG A 34 -39.63 16.33 5.63
N SER A 35 -39.99 15.34 4.81
CA SER A 35 -39.31 14.98 3.57
C SER A 35 -40.27 15.05 2.39
N PHE A 36 -39.74 14.94 1.17
CA PHE A 36 -40.53 14.86 -0.05
C PHE A 36 -39.93 13.79 -0.97
N ASN A 37 -40.76 13.18 -1.79
CA ASN A 37 -40.31 12.16 -2.73
C ASN A 37 -39.63 12.83 -3.93
N ASN A 38 -38.44 12.36 -4.31
CA ASN A 38 -37.73 12.86 -5.50
C ASN A 38 -38.37 12.44 -6.83
N ALA A 39 -39.42 11.61 -6.79
CA ALA A 39 -40.21 11.22 -7.95
C ALA A 39 -41.60 11.85 -7.86
N GLY A 40 -41.93 12.68 -8.85
CA GLY A 40 -43.21 13.38 -8.96
C GLY A 40 -43.74 13.42 -10.39
N GLU A 41 -44.93 14.01 -10.56
CA GLU A 41 -45.50 14.27 -11.89
C GLU A 41 -44.76 15.43 -12.56
N THR A 42 -44.32 15.27 -13.81
CA THR A 42 -43.67 16.35 -14.56
C THR A 42 -44.68 17.45 -14.88
N VAL A 43 -44.34 18.69 -14.56
CA VAL A 43 -45.16 19.89 -14.78
C VAL A 43 -44.36 20.98 -15.49
N THR A 44 -45.05 21.90 -16.16
CA THR A 44 -44.43 23.03 -16.85
C THR A 44 -44.33 24.28 -15.97
N GLU A 45 -43.53 25.26 -16.37
CA GLU A 45 -43.42 26.54 -15.68
C GLU A 45 -44.75 27.30 -15.71
N GLU A 46 -45.50 27.19 -16.80
CA GLU A 46 -46.86 27.71 -16.94
C GLU A 46 -47.81 27.10 -15.90
N ASP A 47 -47.75 25.78 -15.69
CA ASP A 47 -48.57 25.08 -14.69
C ASP A 47 -48.27 25.60 -13.28
N VAL A 48 -46.98 25.82 -12.94
CA VAL A 48 -46.57 26.37 -11.64
C VAL A 48 -47.14 27.78 -11.44
N ARG A 49 -47.04 28.65 -12.44
CA ARG A 49 -47.58 30.02 -12.37
C ARG A 49 -49.10 30.01 -12.21
N ASP A 50 -49.79 29.22 -13.02
CA ASP A 50 -51.26 29.18 -13.03
C ASP A 50 -51.79 28.60 -11.73
N ASP A 51 -51.11 27.60 -11.18
CA ASP A 51 -51.39 27.08 -9.84
C ASP A 51 -51.15 28.14 -8.76
N PHE A 52 -50.00 28.82 -8.79
CA PHE A 52 -49.65 29.86 -7.82
C PHE A 52 -50.66 31.02 -7.79
N LEU A 53 -51.15 31.47 -8.95
CA LEU A 53 -52.06 32.62 -9.04
C LEU A 53 -53.52 32.27 -8.75
N ASN A 54 -53.97 31.07 -9.12
CA ASN A 54 -55.40 30.73 -9.09
C ASN A 54 -55.83 29.82 -7.93
N ARG A 55 -54.88 29.17 -7.24
CA ARG A 55 -55.19 28.27 -6.12
C ARG A 55 -55.96 28.96 -5.01
N GLN A 56 -57.07 28.38 -4.57
CA GLN A 56 -57.87 28.87 -3.45
C GLN A 56 -57.47 28.13 -2.17
N THR A 57 -57.20 28.88 -1.10
CA THR A 57 -56.92 28.32 0.23
C THR A 57 -57.99 28.78 1.22
N SER A 58 -58.33 27.92 2.19
CA SER A 58 -59.33 28.20 3.22
C SER A 58 -58.93 29.36 4.14
N THR A 59 -57.64 29.64 4.27
CA THR A 59 -57.07 30.70 5.11
C THR A 59 -56.78 32.01 4.36
N LYS A 60 -57.05 32.03 3.04
CA LYS A 60 -56.68 33.11 2.10
C LYS A 60 -55.18 33.46 2.13
N THR A 61 -54.36 32.51 2.57
CA THR A 61 -52.90 32.59 2.59
C THR A 61 -52.35 31.36 1.87
N LEU A 62 -51.41 31.53 0.94
CA LEU A 62 -50.77 30.45 0.18
C LEU A 62 -49.26 30.50 0.39
N LEU A 63 -48.68 29.37 0.79
CA LEU A 63 -47.24 29.21 0.95
C LEU A 63 -46.77 28.07 0.04
N MET A 64 -46.13 28.44 -1.07
CA MET A 64 -45.70 27.51 -2.12
C MET A 64 -44.17 27.46 -2.21
N PRO A 65 -43.54 26.40 -1.69
CA PRO A 65 -42.10 26.23 -1.81
C PRO A 65 -41.72 25.60 -3.16
N VAL A 66 -40.65 26.13 -3.75
CA VAL A 66 -39.91 25.57 -4.88
C VAL A 66 -38.59 25.02 -4.33
N VAL A 67 -38.40 23.72 -4.38
CA VAL A 67 -37.31 23.01 -3.71
C VAL A 67 -36.28 22.50 -4.72
N GLY A 68 -35.01 22.51 -4.34
CA GLY A 68 -33.92 21.97 -5.15
C GLY A 68 -32.51 22.37 -4.67
N GLU A 69 -31.48 21.65 -5.06
CA GLU A 69 -30.06 21.92 -4.87
C GLU A 69 -29.63 23.26 -5.47
N SER A 70 -28.50 23.79 -5.00
CA SER A 70 -27.97 25.06 -5.54
C SER A 70 -27.68 24.93 -7.04
N GLY A 71 -28.12 25.92 -7.83
CA GLY A 71 -27.92 25.92 -9.27
C GLY A 71 -28.92 25.10 -10.09
N SER A 72 -29.94 24.48 -9.49
CA SER A 72 -31.01 23.73 -10.18
C SER A 72 -32.00 24.60 -10.98
N GLY A 73 -31.91 25.93 -10.85
CA GLY A 73 -32.79 26.87 -11.57
C GLY A 73 -33.95 27.45 -10.76
N LYS A 74 -34.00 27.26 -9.43
CA LYS A 74 -35.08 27.80 -8.58
C LYS A 74 -35.28 29.32 -8.71
N SER A 75 -34.20 30.10 -8.60
CA SER A 75 -34.26 31.55 -8.78
C SER A 75 -34.65 31.93 -10.21
N HIS A 76 -34.26 31.10 -11.19
CA HIS A 76 -34.67 31.26 -12.61
C HIS A 76 -36.18 31.09 -12.76
N LEU A 77 -36.79 30.08 -12.11
CA LEU A 77 -38.24 29.86 -12.11
C LEU A 77 -38.99 31.05 -11.47
N ILE A 78 -38.52 31.53 -10.31
CA ILE A 78 -39.19 32.65 -9.61
C ILE A 78 -39.11 33.94 -10.42
N ARG A 79 -37.96 34.21 -11.05
CA ARG A 79 -37.81 35.32 -11.99
C ARG A 79 -38.70 35.15 -13.21
N TRP A 80 -38.78 33.94 -13.79
CA TRP A 80 -39.67 33.66 -14.91
C TRP A 80 -41.14 33.96 -14.55
N VAL A 81 -41.57 33.55 -13.35
CA VAL A 81 -42.92 33.85 -12.83
C VAL A 81 -43.10 35.37 -12.67
N ARG A 82 -42.12 36.09 -12.11
CA ARG A 82 -42.17 37.56 -11.97
C ARG A 82 -42.41 38.25 -13.30
N GLU A 83 -41.62 37.93 -14.33
CA GLU A 83 -41.71 38.57 -15.66
C GLU A 83 -43.04 38.25 -16.39
N ARG A 84 -43.75 37.20 -15.96
CA ARG A 84 -45.03 36.77 -16.51
C ARG A 84 -46.25 37.19 -15.69
N ILE A 85 -46.07 37.83 -14.52
CA ILE A 85 -47.17 38.40 -13.73
C ILE A 85 -47.45 39.82 -14.24
N HIS A 86 -48.67 40.06 -14.71
CA HIS A 86 -49.12 41.40 -15.09
C HIS A 86 -49.35 42.28 -13.85
N ALA A 87 -48.92 43.54 -13.93
CA ALA A 87 -49.24 44.53 -12.91
C ALA A 87 -50.75 44.78 -12.87
N SER A 88 -51.33 44.78 -11.67
CA SER A 88 -52.76 45.02 -11.44
C SER A 88 -52.95 45.80 -10.13
N ASP A 89 -53.93 46.70 -10.09
CA ASP A 89 -54.15 47.62 -8.96
C ASP A 89 -54.59 46.92 -7.66
N ASP A 90 -55.10 45.69 -7.78
CA ASP A 90 -55.54 44.82 -6.70
C ASP A 90 -54.39 44.00 -6.06
N ARG A 91 -53.18 44.00 -6.65
CA ARG A 91 -52.04 43.17 -6.23
C ARG A 91 -50.80 44.01 -6.00
N LYS A 92 -50.20 43.89 -4.82
CA LYS A 92 -48.86 44.42 -4.54
C LYS A 92 -47.84 43.28 -4.67
N ILE A 93 -46.93 43.41 -5.63
CA ILE A 93 -45.82 42.46 -5.83
C ILE A 93 -44.61 42.94 -5.03
N ILE A 94 -44.10 42.07 -4.18
CA ILE A 94 -42.86 42.25 -3.43
C ILE A 94 -41.90 41.15 -3.89
N TYR A 95 -40.79 41.56 -4.50
CA TYR A 95 -39.80 40.63 -5.06
C TYR A 95 -38.48 40.80 -4.34
N LEU A 96 -38.06 39.73 -3.66
CA LEU A 96 -36.79 39.65 -2.95
C LEU A 96 -35.78 38.92 -3.84
N GLU A 97 -34.92 39.71 -4.48
CA GLU A 97 -33.81 39.26 -5.32
C GLU A 97 -32.72 38.60 -4.48
N LYS A 98 -32.03 37.61 -5.06
CA LYS A 98 -30.93 36.87 -4.42
C LYS A 98 -29.77 37.77 -3.95
N SER A 99 -29.51 38.88 -4.65
CA SER A 99 -28.45 39.84 -4.29
C SER A 99 -28.85 40.82 -3.18
N LYS A 100 -30.16 40.94 -2.91
CA LYS A 100 -30.73 41.94 -1.99
C LYS A 100 -31.50 41.29 -0.83
N THR A 101 -30.85 40.34 -0.16
CA THR A 101 -31.43 39.58 0.96
C THR A 101 -30.98 40.07 2.33
N SER A 102 -30.34 41.25 2.41
CA SER A 102 -29.96 41.86 3.70
C SER A 102 -31.22 42.14 4.52
N LEU A 103 -31.10 42.02 5.85
CA LEU A 103 -32.23 42.29 6.75
C LEU A 103 -32.84 43.67 6.49
N ARG A 104 -31.98 44.67 6.25
CA ARG A 104 -32.39 46.02 5.90
C ARG A 104 -33.21 46.05 4.61
N HIS A 105 -32.73 45.43 3.54
CA HIS A 105 -33.39 45.48 2.24
C HIS A 105 -34.72 44.73 2.23
N VAL A 106 -34.78 43.57 2.89
CA VAL A 106 -36.02 42.79 3.05
C VAL A 106 -37.07 43.65 3.72
N ILE A 107 -36.72 44.33 4.82
CA ILE A 107 -37.62 45.22 5.55
C ILE A 107 -37.99 46.45 4.71
N GLU A 108 -37.02 47.12 4.09
CA GLU A 108 -37.30 48.29 3.24
C GLU A 108 -38.22 47.94 2.07
N SER A 109 -38.02 46.78 1.43
CA SER A 109 -38.88 46.27 0.34
C SER A 109 -40.29 45.91 0.82
N LEU A 110 -40.42 45.39 2.03
CA LEU A 110 -41.71 45.07 2.65
C LEU A 110 -42.48 46.33 3.07
N LEU A 111 -41.77 47.39 3.47
CA LEU A 111 -42.33 48.69 3.88
C LEU A 111 -42.42 49.71 2.74
N ASP A 112 -42.12 49.30 1.50
CA ASP A 112 -42.09 50.17 0.34
C ASP A 112 -43.51 50.56 -0.14
N GLY A 113 -43.73 51.86 -0.33
CA GLY A 113 -45.01 52.42 -0.77
C GLY A 113 -46.09 52.57 0.32
N ILE A 114 -45.72 52.48 1.60
CA ILE A 114 -46.65 52.67 2.74
C ILE A 114 -46.31 53.95 3.51
N GLU A 115 -47.30 54.84 3.61
CA GLU A 115 -47.24 56.08 4.40
C GLU A 115 -48.11 55.93 5.67
N ASP A 116 -47.47 55.55 6.78
CA ASP A 116 -48.10 55.38 8.10
C ASP A 116 -47.11 55.79 9.20
N GLU A 117 -47.60 56.48 10.24
CA GLU A 117 -46.76 57.07 11.30
C GLU A 117 -46.09 56.01 12.19
N GLU A 118 -46.77 54.89 12.45
CA GLU A 118 -46.21 53.76 13.20
C GLU A 118 -45.14 53.04 12.38
N ILE A 119 -45.35 52.90 11.06
CA ILE A 119 -44.35 52.34 10.14
C ILE A 119 -43.14 53.26 9.98
N ALA A 120 -43.34 54.59 10.02
CA ALA A 120 -42.23 55.55 10.01
C ALA A 120 -41.35 55.43 11.26
N GLN A 121 -41.95 55.19 12.43
CA GLN A 121 -41.22 54.93 13.66
C GLN A 121 -40.45 53.60 13.60
N ILE A 122 -41.08 52.53 13.09
CA ILE A 122 -40.42 51.23 12.85
C ILE A 122 -39.23 51.40 11.90
N ARG A 123 -39.38 52.17 10.81
CA ARG A 123 -38.31 52.47 9.85
C ARG A 123 -37.15 53.23 10.51
N LYS A 124 -37.43 54.14 11.46
CA LYS A 124 -36.42 54.92 12.20
C LYS A 124 -35.66 54.06 13.20
N ASP A 125 -36.36 53.23 13.97
CA ASP A 125 -35.78 52.31 14.95
C ASP A 125 -34.85 51.29 14.27
N ILE A 126 -35.25 50.78 13.10
CA ILE A 126 -34.47 49.82 12.32
C ILE A 126 -33.20 50.46 11.77
N ARG A 127 -33.29 51.68 11.21
CA ARG A 127 -32.11 52.44 10.75
C ARG A 127 -31.14 52.76 11.88
N GLN A 128 -31.65 53.02 13.09
CA GLN A 128 -30.82 53.30 14.26
C GLN A 128 -30.07 52.05 14.75
N VAL A 129 -30.71 50.88 14.71
CA VAL A 129 -30.09 49.59 15.08
C VAL A 129 -29.08 49.11 14.04
N THR A 130 -29.38 49.23 12.74
CA THR A 130 -28.44 48.82 11.67
C THR A 130 -27.30 49.83 11.49
N GLY A 131 -27.50 51.10 11.85
CA GLY A 131 -26.50 52.16 11.74
C GLY A 131 -25.49 52.22 12.90
N SER A 132 -25.69 51.47 13.99
CA SER A 132 -24.81 51.50 15.17
C SER A 132 -23.65 50.50 15.15
N PHE A 133 -23.55 49.65 14.12
CA PHE A 133 -22.53 48.60 14.01
C PHE A 133 -21.72 48.77 12.72
N ASP A 134 -20.39 48.73 12.83
CA ASP A 134 -19.54 48.39 11.69
C ASP A 134 -19.42 46.86 11.57
N ALA A 135 -19.10 46.36 10.36
CA ALA A 135 -19.02 44.91 10.09
C ALA A 135 -18.01 44.21 11.01
N THR A 136 -16.91 44.89 11.36
CA THR A 136 -15.86 44.37 12.25
C THR A 136 -16.36 44.17 13.68
N SER A 137 -17.09 45.13 14.24
CA SER A 137 -17.68 45.03 15.58
C SER A 137 -18.77 43.97 15.62
N LEU A 138 -19.55 43.84 14.54
CA LEU A 138 -20.57 42.80 14.42
C LEU A 138 -19.95 41.39 14.40
N ALA A 139 -18.88 41.19 13.61
CA ALA A 139 -18.12 39.94 13.56
C ALA A 139 -17.57 39.53 14.93
N ARG A 140 -17.00 40.48 15.68
CA ARG A 140 -16.50 40.24 17.05
C ARG A 140 -17.63 39.89 18.03
N ARG A 141 -18.77 40.58 17.95
CA ARG A 141 -19.94 40.27 18.77
C ARG A 141 -20.52 38.90 18.45
N LEU A 142 -20.49 38.49 17.18
CA LEU A 142 -20.92 37.17 16.75
C LEU A 142 -20.09 36.04 17.35
N ILE A 143 -18.77 36.18 17.32
CA ILE A 143 -17.85 35.23 17.99
C ILE A 143 -18.17 35.14 19.49
N MET A 144 -18.36 36.29 20.16
CA MET A 144 -18.68 36.32 21.58
C MET A 144 -20.00 35.62 21.90
N GLN A 145 -21.06 35.87 21.13
CA GLN A 145 -22.36 35.25 21.38
C GLN A 145 -22.37 33.75 21.06
N LEU A 146 -21.69 33.33 19.99
CA LEU A 146 -21.47 31.91 19.70
C LEU A 146 -20.69 31.22 20.82
N SER A 147 -19.65 31.87 21.34
CA SER A 147 -18.84 31.37 22.46
C SER A 147 -19.68 31.16 23.73
N VAL A 148 -20.52 32.13 24.08
CA VAL A 148 -21.45 32.03 25.22
C VAL A 148 -22.46 30.90 24.99
N ALA A 149 -23.12 30.88 23.82
CA ALA A 149 -24.12 29.87 23.49
C ALA A 149 -23.57 28.44 23.56
N LEU A 150 -22.32 28.23 23.15
CA LEU A 150 -21.66 26.91 23.21
C LEU A 150 -21.11 26.56 24.59
N ALA A 151 -20.68 27.54 25.38
CA ALA A 151 -20.19 27.32 26.74
C ALA A 151 -21.31 26.90 27.71
N ASP A 152 -22.52 27.43 27.51
CA ASP A 152 -23.70 27.16 28.33
C ASP A 152 -24.37 25.80 28.03
N LEU A 153 -23.93 25.09 26.99
CA LEU A 153 -24.44 23.76 26.66
C LEU A 153 -23.90 22.71 27.63
N GLY A 154 -24.81 22.15 28.44
CA GLY A 154 -24.52 21.01 29.29
C GLY A 154 -24.20 19.75 28.49
N LYS A 155 -23.35 18.86 29.03
CA LYS A 155 -23.06 17.57 28.39
C LYS A 155 -24.29 16.65 28.27
N GLU A 156 -25.36 16.96 29.01
CA GLU A 156 -26.62 16.20 29.02
C GLU A 156 -27.56 16.60 27.88
N SER A 157 -27.46 17.82 27.36
CA SER A 157 -28.32 18.31 26.27
C SER A 157 -27.89 17.83 24.89
N VAL A 158 -26.79 17.07 24.80
CA VAL A 158 -26.23 16.60 23.53
C VAL A 158 -25.88 15.11 23.60
N SER A 159 -26.21 14.35 22.55
CA SER A 159 -26.00 12.90 22.48
C SER A 159 -24.73 12.51 21.73
N GLY A 160 -24.16 11.34 22.06
CA GLY A 160 -23.08 10.72 21.31
C GLY A 160 -21.71 11.43 21.45
N LYS A 161 -20.93 11.42 20.36
CA LYS A 161 -19.56 11.97 20.33
C LYS A 161 -19.53 13.51 20.50
N LYS A 162 -20.63 14.22 20.23
CA LYS A 162 -20.78 15.68 20.45
C LYS A 162 -20.58 16.09 21.92
N ARG A 163 -20.75 15.18 22.90
CA ARG A 163 -20.49 15.46 24.33
C ARG A 163 -19.06 15.88 24.65
N GLN A 164 -18.10 15.50 23.79
CA GLN A 164 -16.68 15.87 23.94
C GLN A 164 -16.40 17.29 23.43
N LEU A 165 -17.35 17.90 22.71
CA LEU A 165 -17.20 19.18 22.02
C LEU A 165 -17.94 20.34 22.74
N VAL A 166 -18.73 20.05 23.78
CA VAL A 166 -19.59 21.04 24.46
C VAL A 166 -19.19 21.31 25.91
N GLY A 167 -19.64 22.45 26.45
CA GLY A 167 -19.32 22.96 27.78
C GLY A 167 -18.09 23.88 27.78
N PRO A 168 -17.67 24.39 28.96
CA PRO A 168 -16.69 25.47 29.06
C PRO A 168 -15.26 25.10 28.60
N ARG A 169 -14.99 23.81 28.38
CA ARG A 169 -13.71 23.30 27.85
C ARG A 169 -13.84 22.67 26.45
N GLY A 170 -14.97 22.91 25.77
CA GLY A 170 -15.25 22.38 24.44
C GLY A 170 -14.84 23.34 23.31
N VAL A 171 -15.64 23.38 22.25
CA VAL A 171 -15.45 24.23 21.06
C VAL A 171 -15.48 25.72 21.40
N SER A 172 -16.12 26.13 22.49
CA SER A 172 -16.13 27.53 22.96
C SER A 172 -14.71 28.07 23.19
N LEU A 173 -13.75 27.23 23.58
CA LEU A 173 -12.36 27.65 23.77
C LEU A 173 -11.69 28.08 22.46
N LEU A 174 -12.06 27.47 21.33
CA LEU A 174 -11.54 27.87 20.02
C LEU A 174 -12.02 29.28 19.64
N LEU A 175 -13.25 29.61 20.02
CA LEU A 175 -13.84 30.93 19.80
C LEU A 175 -13.37 31.99 20.80
N GLN A 176 -12.72 31.60 21.91
CA GLN A 176 -12.24 32.51 22.96
C GLN A 176 -10.74 32.80 22.84
N ASP A 177 -9.98 31.94 22.17
CA ASP A 177 -8.53 32.06 22.05
C ASP A 177 -8.16 33.25 21.12
N PRO A 178 -7.36 34.23 21.58
CA PRO A 178 -7.04 35.42 20.80
C PRO A 178 -6.41 35.14 19.43
N LEU A 179 -5.54 34.12 19.34
CA LEU A 179 -4.86 33.78 18.09
C LEU A 179 -5.86 33.24 17.06
N LEU A 180 -6.74 32.33 17.49
CA LEU A 180 -7.75 31.76 16.61
C LEU A 180 -8.83 32.78 16.24
N GLN A 181 -9.19 33.68 17.16
CA GLN A 181 -10.09 34.79 16.85
C GLN A 181 -9.54 35.69 15.75
N GLU A 182 -8.25 36.04 15.80
CA GLU A 182 -7.61 36.84 14.74
C GLU A 182 -7.72 36.15 13.39
N GLN A 183 -7.42 34.85 13.32
CA GLN A 183 -7.56 34.05 12.10
C GLN A 183 -9.01 33.99 11.58
N MET A 184 -9.99 33.84 12.48
CA MET A 184 -11.41 33.80 12.12
C MET A 184 -11.94 35.17 11.66
N LEU A 185 -11.27 36.26 12.06
CA LEU A 185 -11.61 37.65 11.72
C LEU A 185 -10.84 38.17 10.49
N GLU A 186 -9.99 37.37 9.85
CA GLU A 186 -9.29 37.75 8.62
C GLU A 186 -10.25 38.06 7.46
N SER A 187 -9.84 39.00 6.60
CA SER A 187 -10.60 39.35 5.39
C SER A 187 -10.74 38.13 4.47
N GLY A 188 -11.97 37.82 4.06
CA GLY A 188 -12.27 36.65 3.22
C GLY A 188 -12.70 35.38 3.98
N LYS A 189 -12.65 35.39 5.33
CA LYS A 189 -13.18 34.29 6.15
C LYS A 189 -14.68 34.43 6.39
N PHE A 190 -15.32 33.33 6.81
CA PHE A 190 -16.78 33.25 6.93
C PHE A 190 -17.40 34.32 7.84
N ILE A 191 -16.87 34.53 9.05
CA ILE A 191 -17.51 35.42 10.04
C ILE A 191 -17.51 36.90 9.59
N PRO A 192 -16.39 37.47 9.11
CA PRO A 192 -16.38 38.82 8.53
C PRO A 192 -17.27 38.96 7.30
N GLN A 193 -17.24 37.98 6.38
CA GLN A 193 -18.13 37.98 5.21
C GLN A 193 -19.60 37.91 5.62
N PHE A 194 -19.94 37.07 6.59
CA PHE A 194 -21.28 36.95 7.15
C PHE A 194 -21.73 38.28 7.77
N ALA A 195 -20.89 38.92 8.59
CA ALA A 195 -21.20 40.21 9.20
C ALA A 195 -21.35 41.33 8.17
N GLN A 196 -20.54 41.33 7.10
CA GLN A 196 -20.68 42.28 5.99
C GLN A 196 -22.00 42.06 5.24
N HIS A 197 -22.32 40.82 4.87
CA HIS A 197 -23.58 40.47 4.20
C HIS A 197 -24.82 40.71 5.07
N PHE A 198 -24.67 40.68 6.40
CA PHE A 198 -25.76 40.99 7.32
C PHE A 198 -26.13 42.49 7.30
N LEU A 199 -25.15 43.38 7.10
CA LEU A 199 -25.32 44.84 7.16
C LEU A 199 -25.52 45.50 5.78
N SER A 200 -24.93 44.95 4.72
CA SER A 200 -24.98 45.50 3.37
C SER A 200 -25.43 44.47 2.34
N ASP A 201 -26.06 44.95 1.26
CA ASP A 201 -26.41 44.12 0.11
C ASP A 201 -25.16 43.51 -0.53
N ARG A 202 -25.33 42.38 -1.23
CA ARG A 202 -24.19 41.63 -1.78
C ARG A 202 -23.61 42.34 -2.99
N GLU A 203 -22.37 42.82 -2.89
CA GLU A 203 -21.61 43.37 -4.02
C GLU A 203 -20.71 42.34 -4.73
N SER A 204 -20.45 41.17 -4.13
CA SER A 204 -19.46 40.18 -4.64
C SER A 204 -20.01 38.76 -4.87
N GLU A 205 -19.35 38.06 -5.80
CA GLU A 205 -19.84 36.93 -6.63
C GLU A 205 -19.74 35.52 -5.99
N VAL A 206 -19.22 35.39 -4.76
CA VAL A 206 -18.96 34.06 -4.15
C VAL A 206 -20.18 33.59 -3.34
N GLU A 207 -20.89 32.63 -3.91
CA GLU A 207 -22.05 31.99 -3.31
C GLU A 207 -21.63 31.00 -2.23
N ARG A 208 -21.38 31.51 -1.03
CA ARG A 208 -21.26 30.67 0.15
C ARG A 208 -22.60 30.61 0.90
N PRO A 209 -23.13 29.41 1.21
CA PRO A 209 -24.24 29.28 2.14
C PRO A 209 -23.91 29.99 3.47
N PRO A 210 -24.90 30.57 4.17
CA PRO A 210 -24.68 31.26 5.45
C PRO A 210 -24.47 30.26 6.60
N ARG A 211 -23.63 29.24 6.38
CA ARG A 211 -23.31 28.17 7.31
C ARG A 211 -21.80 27.93 7.29
N PHE A 212 -21.25 27.60 8.46
CA PHE A 212 -19.88 27.13 8.60
C PHE A 212 -19.66 25.88 7.75
N SER A 213 -18.50 25.78 7.10
CA SER A 213 -17.98 24.55 6.50
C SER A 213 -16.71 24.09 7.23
N LEU A 214 -16.19 22.92 6.86
CA LEU A 214 -14.94 22.39 7.43
C LEU A 214 -13.75 23.34 7.22
N GLU A 215 -13.74 24.08 6.11
CA GLU A 215 -12.68 25.04 5.75
C GLU A 215 -12.70 26.32 6.61
N ASP A 216 -13.81 26.59 7.31
CA ASP A 216 -13.91 27.73 8.23
C ASP A 216 -13.35 27.47 9.61
N LEU A 217 -13.14 26.20 9.95
CA LEU A 217 -12.50 25.89 11.20
C LEU A 217 -11.06 26.38 11.13
N PRO A 218 -10.56 27.12 12.14
CA PRO A 218 -9.20 27.62 12.16
C PRO A 218 -8.21 26.49 12.48
N LEU A 219 -8.20 25.43 11.66
CA LEU A 219 -7.42 24.20 11.84
C LEU A 219 -6.21 24.18 10.87
N SER A 220 -5.55 25.32 10.70
CA SER A 220 -4.38 25.38 9.81
C SER A 220 -3.12 24.84 10.49
N PRO A 221 -2.20 24.22 9.73
CA PRO A 221 -0.90 23.81 10.26
C PRO A 221 -0.07 25.00 10.81
N GLU A 222 -0.28 26.22 10.31
CA GLU A 222 0.40 27.40 10.86
C GLU A 222 -0.07 27.74 12.29
N ALA A 223 -1.35 27.52 12.61
CA ALA A 223 -1.88 27.76 13.96
C ALA A 223 -1.22 26.89 15.04
N ILE A 224 -0.64 25.74 14.66
CA ILE A 224 0.11 24.83 15.56
C ILE A 224 1.40 25.48 16.10
N THR A 225 1.94 26.47 15.38
CA THR A 225 3.20 27.13 15.74
C THR A 225 3.03 28.34 16.67
N GLY A 226 1.78 28.72 17.00
CA GLY A 226 1.48 29.90 17.82
C GLY A 226 1.30 29.63 19.33
N ASP A 227 1.28 30.70 20.13
CA ASP A 227 1.14 30.72 21.59
C ASP A 227 -0.30 30.49 22.09
N MET A 228 -1.00 29.47 21.59
CA MET A 228 -2.36 29.14 22.04
C MET A 228 -2.38 28.73 23.53
N ALA A 229 -3.49 28.99 24.24
CA ALA A 229 -3.62 28.55 25.63
C ALA A 229 -3.63 27.01 25.75
N ALA A 230 -3.05 26.46 26.82
CA ALA A 230 -2.90 25.01 26.99
C ALA A 230 -4.25 24.22 26.89
N PRO A 231 -5.38 24.69 27.45
CA PRO A 231 -6.67 24.04 27.26
C PRO A 231 -7.16 24.08 25.79
N THR A 232 -6.90 25.18 25.07
CA THR A 232 -7.25 25.31 23.65
C THR A 232 -6.44 24.34 22.79
N ARG A 233 -5.15 24.14 23.08
CA ARG A 233 -4.30 23.15 22.37
C ARG A 233 -4.83 21.72 22.47
N GLN A 234 -5.41 21.35 23.62
CA GLN A 234 -5.97 20.01 23.81
C GLN A 234 -7.17 19.76 22.89
N ILE A 235 -8.14 20.67 22.84
CA ILE A 235 -9.31 20.51 21.96
C ILE A 235 -8.92 20.65 20.48
N PHE A 236 -8.00 21.56 20.16
CA PHE A 236 -7.44 21.71 18.82
C PHE A 236 -6.77 20.43 18.31
N GLY A 237 -5.91 19.80 19.12
CA GLY A 237 -5.25 18.54 18.75
C GLY A 237 -6.22 17.37 18.58
N ILE A 238 -7.30 17.34 19.37
CA ILE A 238 -8.38 16.35 19.22
C ILE A 238 -9.09 16.52 17.87
N LEU A 239 -9.38 17.76 17.45
CA LEU A 239 -10.02 18.04 16.16
C LEU A 239 -9.09 17.73 14.98
N MET A 240 -7.80 18.04 15.08
CA MET A 240 -6.81 17.72 14.04
C MET A 240 -6.61 16.21 13.85
N SER A 241 -6.67 15.43 14.93
CA SER A 241 -6.46 13.98 14.87
C SER A 241 -7.72 13.18 14.50
N ARG A 242 -8.91 13.79 14.54
CA ARG A 242 -10.19 13.09 14.33
C ARG A 242 -11.11 13.86 13.36
N PRO A 243 -11.06 13.57 12.05
CA PRO A 243 -11.91 14.23 11.04
C PRO A 243 -13.41 14.13 11.33
N GLU A 244 -13.87 13.02 11.91
CA GLU A 244 -15.27 12.83 12.31
C GLU A 244 -15.77 13.91 13.30
N LEU A 245 -14.90 14.41 14.19
CA LEU A 245 -15.26 15.44 15.16
C LEU A 245 -15.30 16.85 14.53
N GLN A 246 -14.60 17.06 13.42
CA GLN A 246 -14.63 18.32 12.69
C GLN A 246 -16.02 18.56 12.09
N GLY A 247 -16.61 17.53 11.46
CA GLY A 247 -17.98 17.58 10.95
C GLY A 247 -19.00 17.88 12.06
N LEU A 248 -18.89 17.18 13.19
CA LEU A 248 -19.77 17.43 14.36
C LEU A 248 -19.58 18.82 14.98
N THR A 249 -18.38 19.40 14.87
CA THR A 249 -18.09 20.77 15.32
C THR A 249 -18.76 21.80 14.42
N VAL A 250 -18.71 21.59 13.10
CA VAL A 250 -19.42 22.42 12.12
C VAL A 250 -20.93 22.36 12.33
N GLU A 251 -21.49 21.17 12.56
CA GLU A 251 -22.91 21.02 12.91
C GLU A 251 -23.27 21.83 14.16
N LEU A 252 -22.50 21.69 15.25
CA LEU A 252 -22.71 22.44 16.49
C LEU A 252 -22.63 23.96 16.30
N LEU A 253 -21.64 24.44 15.54
CA LEU A 253 -21.51 25.87 15.23
C LEU A 253 -22.73 26.38 14.46
N ASN A 254 -23.22 25.61 13.48
CA ASN A 254 -24.39 25.97 12.69
C ASN A 254 -25.70 25.91 13.49
N GLU A 255 -25.90 24.89 14.33
CA GLU A 255 -27.07 24.74 15.22
C GLU A 255 -27.23 25.97 16.15
N HIS A 256 -26.11 26.57 16.57
CA HIS A 256 -26.11 27.71 17.49
C HIS A 256 -25.88 29.07 16.83
N LEU A 257 -25.56 29.11 15.54
CA LEU A 257 -25.40 30.34 14.77
C LEU A 257 -26.67 31.18 14.75
N ASP A 258 -27.82 30.57 14.45
CA ASP A 258 -29.10 31.29 14.41
C ASP A 258 -29.48 31.89 15.77
N LYS A 259 -29.15 31.19 16.86
CA LYS A 259 -29.38 31.70 18.21
C LYS A 259 -28.47 32.90 18.49
N ALA A 260 -27.18 32.81 18.16
CA ALA A 260 -26.25 33.91 18.34
C ALA A 260 -26.63 35.14 17.50
N VAL A 261 -27.07 34.95 16.26
CA VAL A 261 -27.56 36.03 15.38
C VAL A 261 -28.80 36.70 15.98
N ARG A 262 -29.77 35.93 16.49
CA ARG A 262 -30.97 36.48 17.15
C ARG A 262 -30.64 37.36 18.35
N GLU A 263 -29.70 36.94 19.21
CA GLU A 263 -29.27 37.71 20.39
C GLU A 263 -28.53 39.02 20.02
N ILE A 264 -27.85 39.06 18.87
CA ILE A 264 -27.16 40.25 18.38
C ILE A 264 -28.12 41.23 17.72
N SER A 265 -29.11 40.70 17.00
CA SER A 265 -30.20 41.50 16.47
C SER A 265 -31.10 41.92 17.63
N THR A 266 -30.97 43.15 18.12
CA THR A 266 -31.97 43.75 19.04
C THR A 266 -33.38 43.90 18.41
N LEU A 267 -33.53 43.45 17.16
CA LEU A 267 -34.78 43.31 16.41
C LEU A 267 -35.41 41.90 16.52
N GLY A 268 -34.65 40.90 16.97
CA GLY A 268 -35.11 39.54 17.22
C GLY A 268 -35.84 39.48 18.55
N GLY A 269 -37.17 39.53 18.49
CA GLY A 269 -38.05 39.70 19.64
C GLY A 269 -39.48 39.99 19.25
N GLY A 270 -39.90 39.63 18.03
CA GLY A 270 -41.25 39.81 17.52
C GLY A 270 -41.55 41.19 16.90
N ARG A 271 -40.54 42.04 16.71
CA ARG A 271 -40.73 43.38 16.11
C ARG A 271 -40.95 43.32 14.60
N LEU A 272 -40.29 42.41 13.87
CA LEU A 272 -40.55 42.23 12.43
C LEU A 272 -41.92 41.60 12.21
N LEU A 273 -42.27 40.59 13.02
CA LEU A 273 -43.59 39.99 13.00
C LEU A 273 -44.69 41.05 13.19
N GLY A 274 -44.53 41.94 14.18
CA GLY A 274 -45.46 43.06 14.40
C GLY A 274 -45.53 44.06 13.24
N ALA A 275 -44.38 44.41 12.66
CA ALA A 275 -44.32 45.29 11.47
C ALA A 275 -45.04 44.66 10.27
N MET A 276 -44.84 43.37 10.03
CA MET A 276 -45.47 42.62 8.93
C MET A 276 -46.98 42.46 9.12
N GLN A 277 -47.43 42.20 10.35
CA GLN A 277 -48.86 42.18 10.66
C GLN A 277 -49.48 43.54 10.35
N LYS A 278 -48.84 44.65 10.73
CA LYS A 278 -49.33 46.01 10.44
C LYS A 278 -49.38 46.31 8.95
N VAL A 279 -48.34 45.93 8.19
CA VAL A 279 -48.33 46.06 6.71
C VAL A 279 -49.52 45.31 6.10
N ARG A 280 -49.78 44.09 6.56
CA ARG A 280 -50.91 43.29 6.10
C ARG A 280 -52.25 43.90 6.51
N GLU A 281 -52.37 44.53 7.67
CA GLU A 281 -53.58 45.29 8.06
C GLU A 281 -53.83 46.48 7.13
N ILE A 282 -52.79 47.24 6.78
CA ILE A 282 -52.91 48.40 5.90
C ILE A 282 -53.36 47.97 4.50
N TYR A 283 -52.72 46.95 3.93
CA TYR A 283 -53.15 46.42 2.63
C TYR A 283 -54.53 45.76 2.67
N ALA A 284 -54.95 45.22 3.83
CA ALA A 284 -56.32 44.71 4.01
C ALA A 284 -57.34 45.84 3.88
N ARG A 285 -57.08 47.01 4.49
CA ARG A 285 -57.93 48.21 4.37
C ARG A 285 -57.98 48.74 2.94
N GLN A 286 -56.91 48.58 2.18
CA GLN A 286 -56.84 48.96 0.76
C GLN A 286 -57.44 47.91 -0.18
N GLY A 287 -57.90 46.76 0.34
CA GLY A 287 -58.46 45.67 -0.47
C GLY A 287 -57.43 44.87 -1.28
N LYS A 288 -56.12 45.12 -1.12
CA LYS A 288 -55.06 44.52 -1.92
C LYS A 288 -54.67 43.12 -1.43
N GLU A 289 -54.18 42.29 -2.37
CA GLU A 289 -53.48 41.03 -2.11
C GLU A 289 -51.96 41.25 -2.21
N ILE A 290 -51.19 40.57 -1.37
CA ILE A 290 -49.73 40.63 -1.38
C ILE A 290 -49.18 39.40 -2.08
N ILE A 291 -48.39 39.60 -3.14
CA ILE A 291 -47.61 38.55 -3.81
C ILE A 291 -46.16 38.70 -3.38
N LEU A 292 -45.64 37.74 -2.62
CA LEU A 292 -44.25 37.70 -2.17
C LEU A 292 -43.48 36.65 -3.00
N LEU A 293 -42.48 37.09 -3.74
CA LEU A 293 -41.60 36.26 -4.54
C LEU A 293 -40.19 36.28 -3.92
N VAL A 294 -39.67 35.13 -3.50
CA VAL A 294 -38.36 35.03 -2.81
C VAL A 294 -37.43 34.10 -3.56
N GLU A 295 -36.41 34.66 -4.23
CA GLU A 295 -35.48 33.89 -5.07
C GLU A 295 -34.59 32.90 -4.33
N ASP A 296 -34.33 33.14 -3.05
CA ASP A 296 -33.64 32.24 -2.15
C ASP A 296 -33.94 32.62 -0.70
N PHE A 297 -34.78 31.82 -0.04
CA PHE A 297 -35.19 32.09 1.33
C PHE A 297 -34.08 31.81 2.35
N ALA A 298 -33.17 30.87 2.05
CA ALA A 298 -32.09 30.51 2.95
C ALA A 298 -31.07 31.65 3.14
N LEU A 299 -31.00 32.58 2.18
CA LEU A 299 -30.12 33.74 2.23
C LEU A 299 -30.65 34.91 3.08
N ILE A 300 -31.92 34.87 3.50
CA ILE A 300 -32.49 35.86 4.42
C ILE A 300 -31.97 35.55 5.82
N GLN A 301 -31.10 36.39 6.39
CA GLN A 301 -30.41 36.07 7.65
C GLN A 301 -31.13 36.64 8.87
N GLY A 302 -31.17 35.88 9.97
CA GLY A 302 -31.58 36.34 11.30
C GLY A 302 -33.09 36.52 11.54
N VAL A 303 -33.93 36.51 10.50
CA VAL A 303 -35.39 36.74 10.62
C VAL A 303 -36.28 35.72 9.92
N GLN A 304 -35.72 34.59 9.48
CA GLN A 304 -36.44 33.53 8.77
C GLN A 304 -37.67 33.05 9.56
N GLY A 305 -37.51 32.82 10.87
CA GLY A 305 -38.61 32.39 11.75
C GLY A 305 -39.74 33.41 11.83
N GLU A 306 -39.43 34.68 12.13
CA GLU A 306 -40.44 35.74 12.22
C GLU A 306 -41.14 35.99 10.86
N LEU A 307 -40.41 35.83 9.75
CA LEU A 307 -40.98 35.93 8.40
C LEU A 307 -41.89 34.73 8.09
N LEU A 308 -41.51 33.50 8.45
CA LEU A 308 -42.36 32.30 8.32
C LEU A 308 -43.65 32.45 9.14
N ASP A 309 -43.56 32.95 10.36
CA ASP A 309 -44.74 33.20 11.20
C ASP A 309 -45.66 34.27 10.56
N ALA A 310 -45.07 35.37 10.06
CA ALA A 310 -45.82 36.44 9.41
C ALA A 310 -46.53 36.01 8.12
N ILE A 311 -45.89 35.18 7.29
CA ILE A 311 -46.48 34.69 6.04
C ILE A 311 -47.44 33.52 6.25
N THR A 312 -47.39 32.81 7.37
CA THR A 312 -48.32 31.70 7.67
C THR A 312 -49.55 32.13 8.47
N GLU A 313 -49.53 33.35 9.03
CA GLU A 313 -50.67 33.94 9.74
C GLU A 313 -51.91 34.06 8.84
N THR A 314 -53.06 33.62 9.36
CA THR A 314 -54.32 33.53 8.61
C THR A 314 -54.94 34.91 8.40
N SER A 315 -55.51 35.13 7.21
CA SER A 315 -56.10 36.44 6.86
C SER A 315 -57.44 36.72 7.55
N GLU A 316 -58.09 35.67 8.05
CA GLU A 316 -59.40 35.71 8.69
C GLU A 316 -59.29 35.30 10.16
N ARG A 317 -59.95 36.07 11.04
CA ARG A 317 -60.18 35.73 12.44
C ARG A 317 -61.68 35.87 12.71
N GLU A 318 -62.30 34.84 13.27
CA GLU A 318 -63.75 34.82 13.58
C GLU A 318 -64.65 35.25 12.39
N GLY A 319 -64.28 34.87 11.16
CA GLY A 319 -65.03 35.19 9.94
C GLY A 319 -64.92 36.64 9.44
N ARG A 320 -64.03 37.46 10.02
CA ARG A 320 -63.69 38.80 9.52
C ARG A 320 -62.27 38.85 8.95
N ARG A 321 -62.09 39.53 7.82
CA ARG A 321 -60.80 39.77 7.19
C ARG A 321 -60.04 40.85 7.98
N VAL A 322 -59.08 40.41 8.79
CA VAL A 322 -58.25 41.29 9.64
C VAL A 322 -56.92 41.61 8.95
N LEU A 323 -56.40 40.68 8.13
CA LEU A 323 -55.14 40.84 7.41
C LEU A 323 -55.32 40.66 5.89
N ALA A 324 -54.41 41.22 5.10
CA ALA A 324 -54.41 41.04 3.65
C ALA A 324 -54.07 39.58 3.29
N PRO A 325 -54.77 39.00 2.29
CA PRO A 325 -54.40 37.76 1.63
C PRO A 325 -52.97 37.87 1.11
N MET A 326 -52.24 36.77 1.25
CA MET A 326 -50.84 36.72 0.90
C MET A 326 -50.52 35.42 0.17
N ARG A 327 -49.88 35.53 -0.99
CA ARG A 327 -49.34 34.41 -1.77
C ARG A 327 -47.83 34.50 -1.80
N THR A 328 -47.17 33.48 -1.29
CA THR A 328 -45.71 33.43 -1.26
C THR A 328 -45.20 32.28 -2.11
N LEU A 329 -44.39 32.62 -3.13
CA LEU A 329 -43.58 31.67 -3.89
C LEU A 329 -42.13 31.84 -3.44
N MET A 330 -41.54 30.80 -2.85
CA MET A 330 -40.19 30.88 -2.29
C MET A 330 -39.32 29.73 -2.75
N ALA A 331 -38.08 30.02 -3.12
CA ALA A 331 -37.08 29.01 -3.38
C ALA A 331 -36.43 28.56 -2.07
N LEU A 332 -36.36 27.26 -1.87
CA LEU A 332 -35.71 26.61 -0.74
C LEU A 332 -34.70 25.59 -1.26
N THR A 333 -33.60 25.41 -0.56
CA THR A 333 -32.77 24.24 -0.79
C THR A 333 -33.41 22.99 -0.20
N SER A 334 -33.16 21.83 -0.80
CA SER A 334 -33.69 20.54 -0.33
C SER A 334 -33.34 20.28 1.14
N GLY A 335 -32.10 20.59 1.54
CA GLY A 335 -31.68 20.54 2.94
C GLY A 335 -32.45 21.48 3.86
N TYR A 336 -32.67 22.73 3.44
CA TYR A 336 -33.39 23.70 4.27
C TYR A 336 -34.88 23.34 4.45
N PHE A 337 -35.51 22.70 3.46
CA PHE A 337 -36.88 22.23 3.59
C PHE A 337 -37.04 21.23 4.75
N HIS A 338 -36.07 20.32 4.94
CA HIS A 338 -36.06 19.37 6.04
C HIS A 338 -35.95 20.04 7.42
N ASP A 339 -35.23 21.17 7.49
CA ASP A 339 -34.98 21.94 8.71
C ASP A 339 -36.15 22.88 9.08
N LEU A 340 -37.21 22.97 8.26
CA LEU A 340 -38.33 23.87 8.52
C LEU A 340 -39.05 23.55 9.85
N PRO A 341 -39.52 24.59 10.59
CA PRO A 341 -40.41 24.39 11.73
C PRO A 341 -41.66 23.59 11.35
N GLU A 342 -42.12 22.72 12.25
CA GLU A 342 -43.27 21.83 12.00
C GLU A 342 -44.57 22.59 11.69
N THR A 343 -44.73 23.77 12.29
CA THR A 343 -45.82 24.70 12.00
C THR A 343 -45.80 25.15 10.55
N ALA A 344 -44.63 25.51 10.00
CA ALA A 344 -44.47 25.90 8.60
C ALA A 344 -44.70 24.71 7.64
N ALA A 345 -44.11 23.55 7.93
CA ALA A 345 -44.28 22.35 7.11
C ALA A 345 -45.76 21.91 7.01
N THR A 346 -46.50 21.99 8.12
CA THR A 346 -47.94 21.70 8.17
C THR A 346 -48.75 22.70 7.35
N ARG A 347 -48.38 23.99 7.38
CA ARG A 347 -49.03 25.05 6.59
C ARG A 347 -48.77 24.92 5.09
N ILE A 348 -47.55 24.53 4.71
CA ILE A 348 -47.21 24.18 3.33
C ILE A 348 -48.11 23.04 2.86
N SER A 349 -48.12 21.93 3.60
CA SER A 349 -48.92 20.74 3.26
C SER A 349 -50.41 21.06 3.12
N ALA A 350 -50.96 21.88 4.02
CA ALA A 350 -52.37 22.28 3.98
C ALA A 350 -52.70 23.25 2.82
N SER A 351 -51.78 24.12 2.43
CA SER A 351 -52.02 25.15 1.40
C SER A 351 -51.74 24.65 -0.02
N THR A 352 -50.76 23.76 -0.22
CA THR A 352 -50.46 23.16 -1.52
C THR A 352 -51.23 21.87 -1.77
N GLY A 353 -51.83 21.24 -0.75
CA GLY A 353 -52.47 19.92 -0.89
C GLY A 353 -51.47 18.76 -0.82
N GLY A 354 -50.39 18.94 -0.07
CA GLY A 354 -49.40 17.91 0.24
C GLY A 354 -48.30 17.72 -0.80
N PHE A 355 -47.97 18.75 -1.59
CA PHE A 355 -46.89 18.67 -2.57
C PHE A 355 -45.97 19.91 -2.59
N VAL A 356 -44.80 19.76 -3.18
CA VAL A 356 -43.81 20.81 -3.47
C VAL A 356 -43.38 20.72 -4.94
N TYR A 357 -42.89 21.83 -5.49
CA TYR A 357 -42.29 21.84 -6.83
C TYR A 357 -40.79 21.57 -6.70
N ASN A 358 -40.34 20.41 -7.15
CA ASN A 358 -38.97 19.94 -7.07
C ASN A 358 -38.24 20.14 -8.40
N LEU A 359 -37.06 20.76 -8.35
CA LEU A 359 -36.17 20.98 -9.50
C LEU A 359 -34.93 20.05 -9.47
N ASP A 360 -34.80 19.18 -8.46
CA ASP A 360 -33.74 18.18 -8.38
C ASP A 360 -34.09 17.01 -9.29
N ILE A 361 -33.66 17.11 -10.55
CA ILE A 361 -33.85 16.04 -11.52
C ILE A 361 -32.61 15.16 -11.55
N VAL A 362 -32.85 13.89 -11.29
CA VAL A 362 -31.96 12.81 -11.68
C VAL A 362 -32.36 12.46 -13.11
N LEU A 363 -31.46 12.70 -14.07
CA LEU A 363 -31.64 12.15 -15.41
C LEU A 363 -31.67 10.62 -15.26
N GLU A 364 -32.82 10.00 -15.55
CA GLU A 364 -32.91 8.53 -15.58
C GLU A 364 -31.89 7.98 -16.59
N GLU A 365 -31.36 6.79 -16.32
CA GLU A 365 -30.45 6.06 -17.24
C GLU A 365 -31.17 5.76 -18.56
N GLY A 366 -31.06 6.69 -19.51
CA GLY A 366 -31.74 6.63 -20.81
C GLY A 366 -31.29 7.72 -21.76
N LYS A 367 -31.38 7.43 -23.07
CA LYS A 367 -30.95 8.31 -24.18
C LYS A 367 -31.69 9.66 -24.26
N THR A 368 -32.68 9.89 -23.40
CA THR A 368 -33.57 11.06 -23.40
C THR A 368 -32.90 12.35 -22.90
N GLY A 369 -31.96 12.28 -21.96
CA GLY A 369 -31.28 13.48 -21.42
C GLY A 369 -30.23 14.12 -22.37
N THR A 370 -29.65 13.36 -23.30
CA THR A 370 -28.58 13.84 -24.19
C THR A 370 -29.07 14.90 -25.17
N GLU A 371 -30.29 14.75 -25.70
CA GLU A 371 -30.86 15.75 -26.63
C GLU A 371 -31.26 17.04 -25.93
N GLU A 372 -31.78 16.95 -24.70
CA GLU A 372 -32.09 18.11 -23.87
C GLU A 372 -30.83 18.90 -23.51
N LEU A 373 -29.77 18.20 -23.09
CA LEU A 373 -28.45 18.79 -22.87
C LEU A 373 -27.89 19.46 -24.14
N ALA A 374 -27.94 18.76 -25.27
CA ALA A 374 -27.47 19.30 -26.54
C ALA A 374 -28.26 20.55 -26.94
N SER A 375 -29.59 20.54 -26.81
CA SER A 375 -30.43 21.71 -27.09
C SER A 375 -30.14 22.88 -26.14
N PHE A 376 -29.98 22.61 -24.85
CA PHE A 376 -29.61 23.58 -23.82
C PHE A 376 -28.28 24.27 -24.18
N VAL A 377 -27.20 23.51 -24.36
CA VAL A 377 -25.88 24.08 -24.67
C VAL A 377 -25.89 24.80 -26.03
N ALA A 378 -26.57 24.25 -27.04
CA ALA A 378 -26.62 24.86 -28.36
C ALA A 378 -27.24 26.27 -28.37
N ARG A 379 -28.23 26.54 -27.49
CA ARG A 379 -28.82 27.89 -27.33
C ARG A 379 -27.81 28.90 -26.80
N TYR A 380 -27.03 28.52 -25.78
CA TYR A 380 -25.96 29.38 -25.26
C TYR A 380 -24.82 29.58 -26.26
N LEU A 381 -24.46 28.54 -27.03
CA LEU A 381 -23.49 28.67 -28.11
C LEU A 381 -23.98 29.63 -29.21
N ASN A 382 -25.26 29.56 -29.59
CA ASN A 382 -25.83 30.50 -30.54
C ASN A 382 -25.86 31.93 -29.97
N ALA A 383 -26.26 32.12 -28.72
CA ALA A 383 -26.24 33.42 -28.04
C ALA A 383 -24.81 34.03 -27.98
N ALA A 384 -23.79 33.19 -27.79
CA ALA A 384 -22.38 33.60 -27.84
C ALA A 384 -21.92 34.04 -29.25
N ARG A 385 -22.46 33.41 -30.30
CA ARG A 385 -22.18 33.76 -31.71
C ARG A 385 -22.91 35.04 -32.15
N VAL A 386 -24.12 35.28 -31.66
CA VAL A 386 -24.93 36.49 -31.99
C VAL A 386 -24.41 37.73 -31.25
N GLY A 387 -24.05 37.59 -29.97
CA GLY A 387 -23.53 38.69 -29.16
C GLY A 387 -24.62 39.55 -28.49
N ARG A 388 -24.24 40.27 -27.42
CA ARG A 388 -25.16 40.91 -26.47
C ARG A 388 -26.01 42.02 -27.10
N THR A 389 -25.37 42.91 -27.85
CA THR A 389 -26.00 44.08 -28.47
C THR A 389 -27.08 43.69 -29.49
N ALA A 390 -26.85 42.62 -30.24
CA ALA A 390 -27.82 42.10 -31.21
C ALA A 390 -29.02 41.41 -30.53
N LEU A 391 -28.79 40.71 -29.41
CA LEU A 391 -29.86 40.08 -28.64
C LEU A 391 -30.77 41.12 -27.94
N GLU A 392 -30.19 42.20 -27.40
CA GLU A 392 -30.94 43.27 -26.74
C GLU A 392 -31.82 44.08 -27.73
N GLY A 393 -31.43 44.14 -29.01
CA GLY A 393 -32.19 44.81 -30.07
C GLY A 393 -33.40 44.03 -30.60
N THR A 394 -33.64 42.80 -30.13
CA THR A 394 -34.70 41.93 -30.66
C THR A 394 -35.92 41.92 -29.73
N SER A 395 -37.09 42.31 -30.25
CA SER A 395 -38.26 42.67 -29.41
C SER A 395 -39.20 41.52 -29.04
N ASN A 396 -39.09 40.34 -29.68
CA ASN A 396 -40.16 39.31 -29.63
C ASN A 396 -39.66 37.86 -29.42
N GLY A 397 -38.54 37.65 -28.72
CA GLY A 397 -38.10 36.30 -28.34
C GLY A 397 -37.60 35.39 -29.49
N SER A 398 -37.62 35.85 -30.73
CA SER A 398 -37.00 35.15 -31.87
C SER A 398 -35.49 35.39 -31.87
N VAL A 399 -34.72 34.41 -31.42
CA VAL A 399 -33.25 34.49 -31.40
C VAL A 399 -32.70 34.23 -32.80
N PRO A 400 -31.90 35.14 -33.41
CA PRO A 400 -31.29 34.91 -34.72
C PRO A 400 -30.36 33.69 -34.69
N ASN A 401 -30.41 32.82 -35.70
CA ASN A 401 -29.52 31.68 -35.81
C ASN A 401 -28.26 32.04 -36.61
N LYS A 402 -27.10 32.18 -35.94
CA LYS A 402 -25.85 32.55 -36.64
C LYS A 402 -25.27 31.43 -37.51
N CYS A 403 -25.77 30.20 -37.36
CA CYS A 403 -25.35 29.07 -38.20
C CYS A 403 -25.95 29.12 -39.62
N GLU A 404 -27.01 29.90 -39.87
CA GLU A 404 -27.64 29.98 -41.19
C GLU A 404 -26.73 30.65 -42.24
N ASP A 405 -26.01 31.69 -41.83
CA ASP A 405 -25.06 32.42 -42.70
C ASP A 405 -23.64 31.84 -42.66
N CYS A 406 -23.44 30.62 -42.14
CA CYS A 406 -22.12 30.04 -41.91
C CYS A 406 -21.58 29.26 -43.12
N PRO A 407 -20.40 29.59 -43.67
CA PRO A 407 -19.85 28.93 -44.87
C PRO A 407 -19.45 27.46 -44.64
N VAL A 408 -19.16 27.07 -43.39
CA VAL A 408 -18.74 25.71 -43.01
C VAL A 408 -19.86 24.88 -42.38
N ARG A 409 -21.12 25.31 -42.55
CA ARG A 409 -22.29 24.73 -41.88
C ARG A 409 -22.42 23.22 -42.10
N SER A 410 -22.26 22.72 -43.32
CA SER A 410 -22.40 21.29 -43.64
C SER A 410 -21.41 20.44 -42.86
N ILE A 411 -20.11 20.68 -43.05
CA ILE A 411 -19.03 19.95 -42.37
C ILE A 411 -19.15 20.09 -40.85
N CYS A 412 -19.49 21.28 -40.35
CA CYS A 412 -19.68 21.53 -38.92
C CYS A 412 -20.85 20.72 -38.34
N HIS A 413 -22.00 20.71 -38.99
CA HIS A 413 -23.17 19.98 -38.51
C HIS A 413 -22.99 18.47 -38.64
N ASP A 414 -22.33 18.00 -39.69
CA ASP A 414 -22.04 16.58 -39.88
C ASP A 414 -21.08 16.09 -38.78
N SER A 415 -20.02 16.85 -38.49
CA SER A 415 -18.97 16.46 -37.53
C SER A 415 -19.28 16.69 -36.06
N PHE A 416 -19.97 17.79 -35.74
CA PHE A 416 -20.25 18.20 -34.35
C PHE A 416 -21.72 18.03 -33.96
N GLY A 417 -22.62 17.92 -34.95
CA GLY A 417 -24.05 17.81 -34.72
C GLY A 417 -24.77 19.16 -34.58
N VAL A 418 -26.09 19.07 -34.65
CA VAL A 418 -27.03 20.20 -34.58
C VAL A 418 -28.16 19.90 -33.59
N SER A 419 -28.70 20.93 -32.94
CA SER A 419 -29.91 20.83 -32.10
C SER A 419 -31.19 20.82 -32.94
N ALA A 420 -32.33 20.46 -32.32
CA ALA A 420 -33.64 20.50 -32.98
C ALA A 420 -34.02 21.90 -33.51
N GLN A 421 -33.48 22.97 -32.92
CA GLN A 421 -33.71 24.35 -33.33
C GLN A 421 -32.71 24.85 -34.40
N GLY A 422 -31.84 23.96 -34.91
CA GLY A 422 -30.89 24.30 -35.97
C GLY A 422 -29.59 24.95 -35.50
N TYR A 423 -29.29 24.92 -34.20
CA TYR A 423 -28.05 25.50 -33.64
C TYR A 423 -26.92 24.45 -33.62
N GLY A 424 -25.74 24.80 -34.17
CA GLY A 424 -24.58 23.90 -34.21
C GLY A 424 -23.85 23.78 -32.86
N LEU A 425 -23.30 22.59 -32.57
CA LEU A 425 -22.67 22.26 -31.28
C LEU A 425 -21.16 22.57 -31.18
N TYR A 426 -20.51 22.98 -32.27
CA TYR A 426 -19.07 23.26 -32.30
C TYR A 426 -18.62 24.20 -31.15
N PRO A 427 -17.54 23.85 -30.41
CA PRO A 427 -16.56 22.77 -30.68
C PRO A 427 -16.91 21.39 -30.07
N PHE A 428 -18.12 21.20 -29.56
CA PHE A 428 -18.58 19.96 -28.92
C PHE A 428 -19.39 19.09 -29.87
N ASN A 429 -19.54 17.81 -29.52
CA ASN A 429 -20.60 16.95 -30.03
C ASN A 429 -21.37 16.30 -28.86
N ARG A 430 -22.43 15.53 -29.14
CA ARG A 430 -23.26 14.90 -28.10
C ARG A 430 -22.47 14.03 -27.12
N SER A 431 -21.51 13.25 -27.62
CA SER A 431 -20.62 12.42 -26.80
C SER A 431 -19.76 13.29 -25.89
N ALA A 432 -19.13 14.32 -26.44
CA ALA A 432 -18.25 15.21 -25.70
C ALA A 432 -19.01 15.97 -24.61
N LEU A 433 -20.23 16.46 -24.90
CA LEU A 433 -21.08 17.10 -23.91
C LEU A 433 -21.45 16.16 -22.77
N THR A 434 -21.90 14.95 -23.10
CA THR A 434 -22.31 13.95 -22.09
C THR A 434 -21.15 13.61 -21.16
N ARG A 435 -19.95 13.39 -21.72
CA ARG A 435 -18.74 13.08 -20.95
C ARG A 435 -18.25 14.26 -20.10
N VAL A 436 -18.34 15.49 -20.61
CA VAL A 436 -18.04 16.70 -19.84
C VAL A 436 -19.02 16.85 -18.67
N VAL A 437 -20.32 16.63 -18.88
CA VAL A 437 -21.32 16.68 -17.80
C VAL A 437 -21.02 15.65 -16.73
N HIS A 438 -20.76 14.40 -17.10
CA HIS A 438 -20.38 13.38 -16.12
C HIS A 438 -19.13 13.77 -15.34
N SER A 439 -18.11 14.33 -16.01
CA SER A 439 -16.88 14.76 -15.34
C SER A 439 -17.07 15.90 -14.32
N LEU A 440 -18.16 16.66 -14.45
CA LEU A 440 -18.52 17.78 -13.56
C LEU A 440 -19.54 17.39 -12.48
N ALA A 441 -20.18 16.23 -12.61
CA ALA A 441 -21.18 15.77 -11.66
C ALA A 441 -20.53 15.34 -10.33
N PRO A 442 -21.21 15.55 -9.18
CA PRO A 442 -20.76 15.03 -7.89
C PRO A 442 -20.61 13.51 -7.92
N LYS A 443 -19.66 12.97 -7.15
CA LYS A 443 -19.41 11.52 -7.11
C LYS A 443 -20.62 10.74 -6.58
N GLU A 444 -21.38 11.37 -5.70
CA GLU A 444 -22.57 10.83 -5.06
C GLU A 444 -23.78 10.77 -6.00
N ASN A 445 -23.80 11.64 -7.02
CA ASN A 445 -24.86 11.67 -8.04
C ASN A 445 -24.27 11.99 -9.43
N PRO A 446 -23.69 10.98 -10.12
CA PRO A 446 -22.93 11.19 -11.36
C PRO A 446 -23.78 11.55 -12.60
N PHE A 447 -25.09 11.50 -12.45
CA PHE A 447 -26.09 11.88 -13.44
C PHE A 447 -26.81 13.18 -13.07
N SER A 448 -26.37 13.88 -12.02
CA SER A 448 -26.97 15.16 -11.65
C SER A 448 -26.74 16.18 -12.75
N PHE A 449 -27.83 16.81 -13.17
CA PHE A 449 -27.79 17.87 -14.16
C PHE A 449 -27.96 19.22 -13.46
N THR A 450 -26.85 19.93 -13.28
CA THR A 450 -26.87 21.30 -12.76
C THR A 450 -26.55 22.28 -13.89
N PRO A 451 -27.54 22.93 -14.52
CA PRO A 451 -27.35 23.84 -15.66
C PRO A 451 -26.22 24.83 -15.44
N ARG A 452 -26.17 25.43 -14.24
CA ARG A 452 -25.16 26.43 -13.89
C ARG A 452 -23.75 25.86 -13.89
N ASN A 453 -23.55 24.70 -13.27
CA ASN A 453 -22.25 24.02 -13.19
C ASN A 453 -21.73 23.68 -14.60
N ILE A 454 -22.62 23.21 -15.47
CA ILE A 454 -22.28 22.88 -16.86
C ILE A 454 -21.83 24.12 -17.62
N LEU A 455 -22.51 25.26 -17.42
CA LEU A 455 -22.10 26.51 -18.06
C LEU A 455 -20.81 27.08 -17.46
N SER A 456 -20.71 27.20 -16.13
CA SER A 456 -19.59 27.86 -15.45
C SER A 456 -18.30 27.06 -15.48
N ASN A 457 -18.40 25.73 -15.35
CA ASN A 457 -17.25 24.84 -15.20
C ASN A 457 -17.02 23.95 -16.43
N GLY A 458 -18.00 23.84 -17.34
CA GLY A 458 -17.86 23.10 -18.61
C GLY A 458 -17.74 24.02 -19.81
N VAL A 459 -18.85 24.61 -20.24
CA VAL A 459 -18.96 25.34 -21.52
C VAL A 459 -18.07 26.58 -21.53
N ILE A 460 -18.15 27.47 -20.55
CA ILE A 460 -17.37 28.73 -20.55
C ILE A 460 -15.85 28.48 -20.52
N PRO A 461 -15.31 27.65 -19.60
CA PRO A 461 -13.87 27.40 -19.55
C PRO A 461 -13.35 26.70 -20.80
N ILE A 462 -14.10 25.71 -21.32
CA ILE A 462 -13.71 25.02 -22.56
C ILE A 462 -13.75 25.97 -23.75
N LEU A 463 -14.74 26.86 -23.87
CA LEU A 463 -14.75 27.84 -24.98
C LEU A 463 -13.57 28.82 -24.89
N ASN A 464 -13.22 29.29 -23.69
CA ASN A 464 -12.08 30.18 -23.48
C ASN A 464 -10.75 29.49 -23.81
N ASP A 465 -10.58 28.24 -23.37
CA ASP A 465 -9.39 27.42 -23.66
C ASP A 465 -9.32 27.05 -25.15
N ALA A 466 -10.41 26.48 -25.68
CA ALA A 466 -10.52 26.00 -27.05
C ALA A 466 -10.27 27.11 -28.07
N TYR A 467 -10.72 28.34 -27.82
CA TYR A 467 -10.49 29.46 -28.72
C TYR A 467 -9.00 29.63 -29.06
N SER A 468 -8.14 29.66 -28.03
CA SER A 468 -6.70 29.83 -28.22
C SER A 468 -5.98 28.53 -28.62
N ALA A 469 -6.47 27.38 -28.14
CA ALA A 469 -5.84 26.08 -28.36
C ALA A 469 -6.13 25.51 -29.76
N ILE A 470 -7.33 25.77 -30.31
CA ILE A 470 -7.70 25.35 -31.67
C ILE A 470 -6.88 26.13 -32.70
N GLU A 471 -6.74 27.45 -32.54
CA GLU A 471 -5.93 28.30 -33.44
C GLU A 471 -4.46 27.84 -33.50
N LYS A 472 -3.91 27.36 -32.38
CA LYS A 472 -2.55 26.82 -32.28
C LYS A 472 -2.44 25.34 -32.67
N GLY A 473 -3.52 24.69 -33.06
CA GLY A 473 -3.55 23.26 -33.36
C GLY A 473 -3.15 22.37 -32.18
N ALA A 474 -3.43 22.80 -30.95
CA ALA A 474 -3.07 22.13 -29.70
C ALA A 474 -4.27 21.51 -28.95
N PHE A 475 -5.49 21.75 -29.41
CA PHE A 475 -6.71 21.23 -28.79
C PHE A 475 -6.94 19.73 -29.14
N PRO A 476 -7.46 18.87 -28.25
CA PRO A 476 -7.74 19.10 -26.83
C PRO A 476 -6.47 19.40 -26.02
N SER A 477 -6.48 20.50 -25.27
CA SER A 477 -5.31 21.05 -24.57
C SER A 477 -4.96 20.28 -23.29
N ALA A 478 -3.84 20.62 -22.65
CA ALA A 478 -3.51 20.11 -21.31
C ALA A 478 -4.57 20.54 -20.27
N PHE A 479 -5.07 21.78 -20.36
CA PHE A 479 -6.15 22.27 -19.51
C PHE A 479 -7.40 21.39 -19.62
N PHE A 480 -7.80 21.01 -20.84
CA PHE A 480 -8.94 20.11 -21.04
C PHE A 480 -8.69 18.74 -20.39
N GLN A 481 -7.49 18.17 -20.61
CA GLN A 481 -7.13 16.84 -20.12
C GLN A 481 -7.04 16.75 -18.59
N ASP A 482 -6.63 17.83 -17.95
CA ASP A 482 -6.43 17.86 -16.50
C ASP A 482 -7.75 18.10 -15.76
N ASN A 483 -8.64 18.91 -16.33
CA ASN A 483 -9.93 19.29 -15.72
C ASN A 483 -11.10 18.37 -16.07
N TYR A 484 -11.06 17.69 -17.22
CA TYR A 484 -12.14 16.79 -17.66
C TYR A 484 -11.58 15.38 -17.87
N LYS A 485 -12.10 14.42 -17.10
CA LYS A 485 -11.69 13.01 -17.15
C LYS A 485 -12.92 12.11 -17.20
N GLY A 486 -12.78 10.95 -17.83
CA GLY A 486 -13.80 9.91 -17.75
C GLY A 486 -14.11 9.54 -16.30
N VAL A 487 -15.40 9.38 -15.98
CA VAL A 487 -15.86 8.95 -14.66
C VAL A 487 -15.97 7.44 -14.62
N LYS A 488 -15.33 6.84 -13.61
CA LYS A 488 -15.26 5.39 -13.43
C LYS A 488 -16.67 4.79 -13.30
N GLY A 489 -16.92 3.71 -14.05
CA GLY A 489 -18.19 2.98 -14.03
C GLY A 489 -19.33 3.62 -14.81
N ILE A 490 -19.18 4.86 -15.31
CA ILE A 490 -20.22 5.59 -16.06
C ILE A 490 -19.78 5.79 -17.51
N THR A 491 -18.58 6.33 -17.73
CA THR A 491 -18.04 6.52 -19.08
C THR A 491 -17.02 5.43 -19.39
N ARG A 492 -17.10 4.85 -20.59
CA ARG A 492 -16.16 3.84 -21.03
C ARG A 492 -14.77 4.45 -21.29
N SER A 493 -13.73 3.92 -20.66
CA SER A 493 -12.34 4.28 -20.97
C SER A 493 -11.91 3.73 -22.34
N LEU A 494 -10.97 4.41 -22.98
CA LEU A 494 -10.40 3.94 -24.25
C LEU A 494 -9.65 2.62 -24.03
N PRO A 495 -9.90 1.56 -24.82
CA PRO A 495 -9.26 0.28 -24.61
C PRO A 495 -7.73 0.34 -24.69
N ASN A 496 -7.05 -0.50 -23.91
CA ASN A 496 -5.58 -0.53 -23.88
C ASN A 496 -4.98 -0.91 -25.24
N SER A 497 -5.63 -1.81 -25.99
CA SER A 497 -5.23 -2.17 -27.35
C SER A 497 -5.23 -0.98 -28.31
N VAL A 498 -6.25 -0.12 -28.23
CA VAL A 498 -6.35 1.09 -29.06
C VAL A 498 -5.30 2.11 -28.61
N SER A 499 -5.08 2.25 -27.30
CA SER A 499 -4.05 3.14 -26.76
C SER A 499 -2.62 2.71 -27.11
N GLU A 500 -2.33 1.41 -27.15
CA GLU A 500 -1.06 0.82 -27.59
C GLU A 500 -0.84 1.07 -29.10
N GLU A 501 -1.89 0.92 -29.91
CA GLU A 501 -1.80 1.17 -31.35
C GLU A 501 -1.60 2.66 -31.69
N ILE A 502 -2.20 3.57 -30.90
CA ILE A 502 -1.96 5.01 -31.01
C ILE A 502 -0.50 5.36 -30.68
N ASP A 503 0.07 4.79 -29.61
CA ASP A 503 1.48 5.02 -29.26
C ASP A 503 2.43 4.56 -30.37
N ALA A 504 2.08 3.47 -31.06
CA ALA A 504 2.88 2.94 -32.15
C ALA A 504 2.78 3.77 -33.43
N ARG A 505 1.59 4.28 -33.77
CA ARG A 505 1.32 4.95 -35.06
C ARG A 505 1.45 6.48 -35.02
N ASP A 506 1.17 7.12 -33.89
CA ASP A 506 1.20 8.59 -33.74
C ASP A 506 1.75 8.99 -32.35
N PRO A 507 3.04 8.73 -32.08
CA PRO A 507 3.63 9.01 -30.77
C PRO A 507 3.64 10.51 -30.43
N LEU A 508 3.68 11.39 -31.43
CA LEU A 508 3.74 12.85 -31.23
C LEU A 508 2.40 13.42 -30.73
N ASN A 509 1.26 12.91 -31.23
CA ASN A 509 -0.07 13.37 -30.81
C ASN A 509 -0.83 12.36 -29.94
N ALA A 510 -0.17 11.32 -29.43
CA ALA A 510 -0.82 10.20 -28.74
C ALA A 510 -1.80 10.66 -27.64
N LYS A 511 -1.37 11.58 -26.75
CA LYS A 511 -2.22 12.09 -25.66
C LYS A 511 -3.46 12.84 -26.16
N ARG A 512 -3.28 13.69 -27.19
CA ARG A 512 -4.37 14.47 -27.79
C ARG A 512 -5.36 13.58 -28.53
N ARG A 513 -4.86 12.60 -29.29
CA ARG A 513 -5.68 11.64 -30.05
C ARG A 513 -6.49 10.74 -29.13
N ARG A 514 -5.92 10.25 -28.03
CA ARG A 514 -6.67 9.50 -27.00
C ARG A 514 -7.83 10.31 -26.45
N THR A 515 -7.55 11.54 -26.02
CA THR A 515 -8.57 12.45 -25.47
C THR A 515 -9.66 12.74 -26.49
N ALA A 516 -9.29 12.94 -27.76
CA ALA A 516 -10.23 13.19 -28.84
C ALA A 516 -11.12 11.95 -29.12
N LEU A 517 -10.55 10.75 -29.16
CA LEU A 517 -11.30 9.50 -29.33
C LEU A 517 -12.18 9.17 -28.13
N GLU A 518 -11.70 9.47 -26.92
CA GLU A 518 -12.44 9.31 -25.69
C GLU A 518 -13.67 10.24 -25.70
N PHE A 519 -13.48 11.55 -25.85
CA PHE A 519 -14.58 12.50 -25.72
C PHE A 519 -15.47 12.62 -26.97
N TRP A 520 -14.91 12.71 -28.17
CA TRP A 520 -15.68 12.96 -29.40
C TRP A 520 -16.09 11.68 -30.16
N ALA A 521 -15.41 10.56 -29.98
CA ALA A 521 -15.76 9.28 -30.63
C ALA A 521 -16.29 8.21 -29.66
N ASP A 522 -16.60 8.59 -28.43
CA ASP A 522 -17.16 7.73 -27.38
C ASP A 522 -16.34 6.45 -27.08
N SER A 523 -15.00 6.57 -27.05
CA SER A 523 -14.08 5.45 -26.75
C SER A 523 -14.31 4.21 -27.64
N PRO A 524 -13.99 4.28 -28.94
CA PRO A 524 -14.23 3.19 -29.86
C PRO A 524 -13.44 1.93 -29.47
N THR A 525 -14.00 0.75 -29.77
CA THR A 525 -13.40 -0.55 -29.45
C THR A 525 -12.22 -0.91 -30.34
N GLN A 526 -12.11 -0.26 -31.50
CA GLN A 526 -11.06 -0.44 -32.49
C GLN A 526 -10.59 0.94 -32.93
N LEU A 527 -9.33 1.05 -33.33
CA LEU A 527 -8.78 2.31 -33.79
C LEU A 527 -9.47 2.71 -35.11
N SER A 528 -10.17 3.84 -35.09
CA SER A 528 -10.80 4.46 -36.25
C SER A 528 -10.34 5.91 -36.42
N ASN A 529 -10.40 6.42 -37.64
CA ASN A 529 -10.20 7.85 -37.87
C ASN A 529 -11.40 8.64 -37.29
N LEU A 530 -11.10 9.78 -36.67
CA LEU A 530 -12.12 10.77 -36.31
C LEU A 530 -12.75 11.35 -37.58
N GLU A 531 -13.98 11.85 -37.47
CA GLU A 531 -14.65 12.49 -38.61
C GLU A 531 -13.83 13.68 -39.14
N GLN A 532 -13.96 13.92 -40.46
CA GLN A 532 -13.13 14.89 -41.17
C GLN A 532 -13.14 16.28 -40.51
N GLY A 533 -14.32 16.80 -40.16
CA GLY A 533 -14.42 18.12 -39.55
C GLY A 533 -13.83 18.20 -38.14
N ILE A 534 -13.82 17.11 -37.37
CA ILE A 534 -13.13 17.05 -36.06
C ILE A 534 -11.60 17.03 -36.28
N ARG A 535 -11.11 16.24 -37.24
CA ARG A 535 -9.67 16.17 -37.55
C ARG A 535 -9.12 17.51 -38.02
N GLU A 536 -9.83 18.16 -38.94
CA GLU A 536 -9.45 19.47 -39.47
C GLU A 536 -9.54 20.56 -38.40
N ALA A 537 -10.63 20.62 -37.63
CA ALA A 537 -10.79 21.59 -36.55
C ALA A 537 -9.71 21.44 -35.46
N PHE A 538 -9.32 20.21 -35.11
CA PHE A 538 -8.34 19.96 -34.04
C PHE A 538 -6.91 19.78 -34.56
N SER A 539 -6.65 19.94 -35.86
CA SER A 539 -5.32 19.74 -36.45
C SER A 539 -4.72 18.36 -36.12
N LEU A 540 -5.51 17.28 -36.20
CA LEU A 540 -5.06 15.91 -35.99
C LEU A 540 -4.84 15.20 -37.34
N PRO A 541 -3.64 14.65 -37.62
CA PRO A 541 -3.38 13.98 -38.90
C PRO A 541 -4.25 12.72 -39.06
N ALA A 542 -4.55 12.35 -40.30
CA ALA A 542 -5.17 11.07 -40.59
C ALA A 542 -4.18 9.94 -40.31
N LEU A 543 -4.67 8.80 -39.80
CA LEU A 543 -3.85 7.59 -39.68
C LEU A 543 -3.92 6.83 -41.01
N ASP A 544 -2.78 6.72 -41.70
CA ASP A 544 -2.67 5.94 -42.93
C ASP A 544 -3.09 4.49 -42.68
N SER A 545 -3.81 3.89 -43.64
CA SER A 545 -4.34 2.50 -43.66
C SER A 545 -5.70 2.20 -42.98
N LEU A 546 -6.40 3.18 -42.40
CA LEU A 546 -7.76 2.97 -41.86
C LEU A 546 -8.80 3.59 -42.79
N THR A 547 -9.68 2.75 -43.37
CA THR A 547 -10.81 3.24 -44.18
C THR A 547 -11.79 4.01 -43.30
N GLU A 548 -12.21 5.20 -43.76
CA GLU A 548 -13.27 5.97 -43.13
C GLU A 548 -14.58 5.18 -43.26
N LYS A 549 -15.01 4.54 -42.18
CA LYS A 549 -16.40 4.14 -42.03
C LYS A 549 -17.12 5.23 -41.23
N PRO A 550 -18.15 5.88 -41.80
CA PRO A 550 -18.94 6.85 -41.05
C PRO A 550 -19.66 6.14 -39.90
N ILE A 551 -19.56 6.70 -38.70
CA ILE A 551 -20.37 6.32 -37.55
C ILE A 551 -21.79 6.80 -37.86
N SER A 552 -22.63 5.92 -38.39
CA SER A 552 -24.04 6.23 -38.65
C SER A 552 -24.77 6.34 -37.32
N THR A 553 -25.15 7.56 -36.93
CA THR A 553 -26.15 7.79 -35.90
C THR A 553 -27.49 7.22 -36.39
N PRO A 554 -28.24 6.44 -35.59
CA PRO A 554 -29.53 5.91 -36.01
C PRO A 554 -30.53 7.07 -36.08
N LYS A 555 -30.89 7.47 -37.30
CA LYS A 555 -31.97 8.41 -37.58
C LYS A 555 -33.29 7.70 -37.30
N GLY A 556 -34.04 8.19 -36.31
CA GLY A 556 -35.33 7.64 -35.92
C GLY A 556 -36.36 7.80 -37.03
N GLU A 557 -36.89 6.68 -37.51
CA GLU A 557 -38.19 6.58 -38.17
C GLU A 557 -38.98 5.48 -37.45
N ALA A 558 -40.19 5.83 -37.03
CA ALA A 558 -41.07 4.99 -36.24
C ALA A 558 -41.60 3.81 -37.08
N ALA A 559 -41.28 2.59 -36.67
CA ALA A 559 -42.05 1.40 -36.98
C ALA A 559 -41.91 0.40 -35.83
N ALA A 560 -43.04 -0.08 -35.32
CA ALA A 560 -43.13 -1.00 -34.21
C ALA A 560 -42.57 -2.39 -34.58
N SER A 561 -41.65 -2.89 -33.77
CA SER A 561 -41.38 -4.32 -33.60
C SER A 561 -40.70 -4.57 -32.24
N GLU A 562 -41.05 -5.68 -31.63
CA GLU A 562 -40.75 -6.20 -30.29
C GLU A 562 -39.29 -6.08 -29.80
N PRO A 563 -39.04 -6.19 -28.47
CA PRO A 563 -37.75 -5.86 -27.86
C PRO A 563 -36.67 -6.90 -28.21
N ASP A 564 -35.86 -6.59 -29.22
CA ASP A 564 -34.61 -7.30 -29.49
C ASP A 564 -33.54 -6.89 -28.47
N THR A 565 -33.02 -7.90 -27.80
CA THR A 565 -31.94 -7.85 -26.81
C THR A 565 -30.67 -7.28 -27.44
N PRO A 566 -29.82 -6.50 -26.73
CA PRO A 566 -28.61 -5.95 -27.32
C PRO A 566 -27.66 -7.08 -27.76
N ILE A 567 -27.52 -7.28 -29.07
CA ILE A 567 -26.52 -8.16 -29.66
C ILE A 567 -25.15 -7.53 -29.39
N THR A 568 -24.57 -7.96 -28.29
CA THR A 568 -23.14 -7.85 -28.03
C THR A 568 -22.44 -8.63 -29.16
N PRO A 569 -21.40 -8.12 -29.82
CA PRO A 569 -20.58 -8.97 -30.69
C PRO A 569 -20.13 -10.18 -29.86
N PRO A 570 -20.21 -11.42 -30.39
CA PRO A 570 -20.08 -12.60 -29.56
C PRO A 570 -18.73 -12.56 -28.84
N PRO A 571 -18.70 -12.67 -27.50
CA PRO A 571 -17.46 -12.92 -26.80
C PRO A 571 -16.87 -14.23 -27.35
N ARG A 572 -15.54 -14.32 -27.48
CA ARG A 572 -14.88 -15.59 -27.81
C ARG A 572 -15.44 -16.65 -26.86
N ALA A 573 -16.01 -17.71 -27.44
CA ALA A 573 -17.03 -18.56 -26.82
C ALA A 573 -16.58 -19.37 -25.59
N ASP A 574 -15.32 -19.28 -25.15
CA ASP A 574 -14.76 -20.09 -24.05
C ASP A 574 -14.36 -19.30 -22.78
N GLU A 575 -14.45 -17.97 -22.75
CA GLU A 575 -13.99 -17.23 -21.55
C GLU A 575 -15.07 -17.18 -20.44
N SER A 576 -14.78 -17.82 -19.31
CA SER A 576 -15.56 -17.78 -18.05
C SER A 576 -15.88 -16.34 -17.59
N PRO A 577 -17.07 -16.09 -17.02
CA PRO A 577 -17.45 -14.76 -16.50
C PRO A 577 -16.49 -14.25 -15.41
N VAL A 578 -15.84 -15.15 -14.66
CA VAL A 578 -14.82 -14.78 -13.67
C VAL A 578 -13.56 -14.26 -14.37
N LEU A 579 -13.10 -14.92 -15.43
CA LEU A 579 -11.94 -14.50 -16.21
C LEU A 579 -12.15 -13.12 -16.86
N ARG A 580 -13.35 -12.86 -17.39
CA ARG A 580 -13.70 -11.55 -17.96
C ARG A 580 -13.59 -10.42 -16.93
N ARG A 581 -14.05 -10.65 -15.69
CA ARG A 581 -13.91 -9.68 -14.60
C ARG A 581 -12.43 -9.41 -14.28
N LYS A 582 -11.60 -10.45 -14.21
CA LYS A 582 -10.16 -10.31 -13.97
C LYS A 582 -9.45 -9.53 -15.09
N ILE A 583 -9.82 -9.78 -16.34
CA ILE A 583 -9.31 -9.03 -17.50
C ILE A 583 -9.77 -7.57 -17.44
N GLN A 584 -11.01 -7.30 -17.03
CA GLN A 584 -11.52 -5.94 -16.88
C GLN A 584 -10.75 -5.16 -15.80
N VAL A 585 -10.42 -5.78 -14.67
CA VAL A 585 -9.62 -5.14 -13.62
C VAL A 585 -8.24 -4.69 -14.14
N VAL A 586 -7.61 -5.50 -14.99
CA VAL A 586 -6.34 -5.13 -15.66
C VAL A 586 -6.56 -4.03 -16.70
N GLU A 587 -7.69 -4.08 -17.42
CA GLU A 587 -8.05 -3.05 -18.38
C GLU A 587 -8.15 -1.68 -17.72
N ASP A 588 -8.91 -1.62 -16.63
CA ASP A 588 -9.10 -0.42 -15.84
C ASP A 588 -7.76 0.06 -15.27
N TRP A 589 -6.96 -0.83 -14.66
CA TRP A 589 -5.64 -0.49 -14.12
C TRP A 589 -4.76 0.28 -15.11
N ALA A 590 -4.66 -0.18 -16.37
CA ALA A 590 -3.83 0.49 -17.37
C ALA A 590 -4.50 1.70 -18.05
N ALA A 591 -5.83 1.73 -18.17
CA ALA A 591 -6.57 2.77 -18.88
C ALA A 591 -6.89 4.00 -18.01
N ASP A 592 -7.35 3.80 -16.77
CA ASP A 592 -7.86 4.89 -15.90
C ASP A 592 -7.03 5.07 -14.60
N GLY A 593 -5.95 4.30 -14.46
CA GLY A 593 -5.07 4.32 -13.31
C GLY A 593 -5.70 3.74 -12.03
N SER A 594 -6.74 2.92 -12.16
CA SER A 594 -7.28 2.11 -11.06
C SER A 594 -6.19 1.26 -10.41
N ARG A 595 -6.38 0.92 -9.13
CA ARG A 595 -5.43 0.05 -8.43
C ARG A 595 -5.63 -1.38 -8.89
N LEU A 596 -4.52 -2.06 -9.17
CA LEU A 596 -4.55 -3.50 -9.34
C LEU A 596 -4.82 -4.15 -7.97
N THR A 597 -5.86 -4.96 -7.91
CA THR A 597 -6.25 -5.75 -6.74
C THR A 597 -5.14 -6.73 -6.34
N SER A 598 -5.08 -7.07 -5.05
CA SER A 598 -3.98 -7.86 -4.50
C SER A 598 -3.94 -9.29 -5.05
N GLU A 599 -5.11 -9.86 -5.37
CA GLU A 599 -5.23 -11.19 -5.96
C GLU A 599 -4.65 -11.20 -7.39
N GLU A 600 -5.07 -10.29 -8.24
CA GLU A 600 -4.64 -10.15 -9.63
C GLU A 600 -3.15 -9.84 -9.71
N ALA A 601 -2.65 -8.93 -8.86
CA ALA A 601 -1.23 -8.67 -8.72
C ALA A 601 -0.46 -9.95 -8.34
N ASN A 602 -0.94 -10.73 -7.36
CA ASN A 602 -0.31 -11.99 -6.97
C ASN A 602 -0.33 -13.04 -8.09
N ASN A 603 -1.41 -13.13 -8.86
CA ASN A 603 -1.52 -14.03 -10.02
C ASN A 603 -0.47 -13.69 -11.08
N ILE A 604 -0.35 -12.41 -11.44
CA ILE A 604 0.66 -11.91 -12.39
C ILE A 604 2.08 -12.19 -11.89
N ARG A 605 2.37 -11.83 -10.63
CA ARG A 605 3.70 -12.08 -10.03
C ARG A 605 4.05 -13.57 -9.98
N THR A 606 3.06 -14.43 -9.74
CA THR A 606 3.21 -15.89 -9.72
C THR A 606 3.61 -16.44 -11.08
N VAL A 607 2.93 -16.02 -12.16
CA VAL A 607 3.28 -16.45 -13.53
C VAL A 607 4.71 -16.02 -13.88
N ILE A 608 5.07 -14.77 -13.58
CA ILE A 608 6.42 -14.26 -13.85
C ILE A 608 7.47 -15.03 -13.03
N SER A 609 7.29 -15.16 -11.71
CA SER A 609 8.22 -15.88 -10.82
C SER A 609 8.43 -17.33 -11.25
N ARG A 610 7.36 -18.04 -11.60
CA ARG A 610 7.41 -19.43 -12.07
C ARG A 610 8.11 -19.55 -13.41
N SER A 611 7.85 -18.62 -14.34
CA SER A 611 8.48 -18.63 -15.66
C SER A 611 10.01 -18.57 -15.59
N VAL A 612 10.57 -17.78 -14.66
CA VAL A 612 12.01 -17.71 -14.38
C VAL A 612 12.56 -19.07 -13.94
N LEU A 613 11.88 -19.77 -13.01
CA LEU A 613 12.32 -21.08 -12.52
C LEU A 613 12.20 -22.17 -13.59
N TYR A 614 11.10 -22.21 -14.36
CA TYR A 614 10.92 -23.22 -15.40
C TYR A 614 11.89 -23.08 -16.57
N ARG A 615 12.44 -21.88 -16.78
CA ARG A 615 13.47 -21.58 -17.79
C ARG A 615 14.90 -21.78 -17.28
N GLU A 616 15.06 -22.06 -15.98
CA GLU A 616 16.37 -22.25 -15.37
C GLU A 616 16.96 -23.59 -15.82
N ASP A 617 18.15 -23.51 -16.43
CA ASP A 617 18.96 -24.70 -16.70
C ASP A 617 19.98 -24.90 -15.57
N TRP A 618 19.71 -25.91 -14.74
CA TRP A 618 20.58 -26.31 -13.63
C TRP A 618 21.85 -27.03 -14.08
N LEU A 619 22.05 -27.23 -15.38
CA LEU A 619 23.25 -27.85 -15.95
C LEU A 619 24.39 -26.85 -16.17
N THR A 620 24.15 -25.53 -16.05
CA THR A 620 25.16 -24.51 -16.35
C THR A 620 25.22 -23.40 -15.27
N PRO A 621 26.11 -23.49 -14.26
CA PRO A 621 27.01 -24.62 -13.95
C PRO A 621 26.22 -25.81 -13.37
N PRO A 622 26.76 -27.04 -13.44
CA PRO A 622 26.08 -28.24 -12.99
C PRO A 622 25.85 -28.23 -11.48
N VAL A 623 24.60 -28.04 -11.06
CA VAL A 623 24.17 -28.13 -9.66
C VAL A 623 22.94 -29.05 -9.59
N LYS A 624 22.77 -29.80 -8.49
CA LYS A 624 21.55 -30.58 -8.28
C LYS A 624 20.32 -29.66 -8.43
N PRO A 625 19.34 -29.99 -9.29
CA PRO A 625 18.18 -29.15 -9.51
C PRO A 625 17.42 -28.96 -8.21
N VAL A 626 17.23 -27.69 -7.85
CA VAL A 626 16.51 -27.31 -6.64
C VAL A 626 15.01 -27.50 -6.90
N GLY A 627 14.35 -28.27 -6.04
CA GLY A 627 12.92 -28.52 -6.18
C GLY A 627 12.10 -27.25 -5.96
N LEU A 628 10.85 -27.24 -6.46
CA LEU A 628 9.89 -26.13 -6.26
C LEU A 628 9.79 -25.70 -4.78
N THR A 629 9.80 -26.67 -3.86
CA THR A 629 9.71 -26.44 -2.41
C THR A 629 10.95 -25.80 -1.80
N GLU A 630 12.13 -26.04 -2.39
CA GLU A 630 13.40 -25.51 -1.89
C GLU A 630 13.64 -24.09 -2.41
N ALA A 631 13.26 -23.80 -3.66
CA ALA A 631 13.27 -22.46 -4.23
C ALA A 631 12.30 -21.50 -3.51
N ASP A 632 11.12 -22.00 -3.11
CA ASP A 632 10.16 -21.22 -2.32
C ASP A 632 10.72 -20.89 -0.92
N LYS A 633 11.37 -21.86 -0.26
CA LYS A 633 12.04 -21.67 1.04
C LYS A 633 13.25 -20.74 0.96
N SER A 634 13.88 -20.59 -0.22
CA SER A 634 15.04 -19.71 -0.41
C SER A 634 14.66 -18.23 -0.59
N GLY A 635 13.39 -17.89 -0.42
CA GLY A 635 12.88 -16.52 -0.55
C GLY A 635 12.71 -16.06 -2.01
N TRP A 636 12.79 -16.98 -2.98
CA TRP A 636 12.24 -16.78 -4.33
C TRP A 636 10.86 -17.42 -4.38
N ASN A 637 9.87 -16.65 -3.92
CA ASN A 637 8.54 -17.17 -3.68
C ASN A 637 7.88 -17.59 -5.01
N LEU A 638 7.29 -18.78 -5.03
CA LEU A 638 6.52 -19.33 -6.17
C LEU A 638 5.01 -19.26 -5.92
N LYS A 639 4.63 -18.99 -4.67
CA LYS A 639 3.28 -18.66 -4.21
C LYS A 639 3.40 -17.46 -3.28
N ASN A 640 2.42 -16.55 -3.30
CA ASN A 640 2.45 -15.31 -2.50
C ASN A 640 3.73 -14.50 -2.75
N VAL A 641 3.95 -14.17 -4.02
CA VAL A 641 5.16 -13.48 -4.49
C VAL A 641 5.12 -12.04 -3.97
N LYS A 642 6.15 -11.66 -3.21
CA LYS A 642 6.26 -10.33 -2.60
C LYS A 642 6.66 -9.28 -3.62
N SER A 643 6.30 -8.03 -3.37
CA SER A 643 6.72 -6.84 -4.14
C SER A 643 8.23 -6.63 -4.19
N SER A 644 8.98 -7.14 -3.21
CA SER A 644 10.44 -7.16 -3.21
C SER A 644 11.05 -8.04 -4.31
N GLN A 645 10.26 -8.87 -4.98
CA GLN A 645 10.71 -9.73 -6.08
C GLN A 645 10.17 -9.21 -7.42
N VAL A 646 8.86 -8.95 -7.49
CA VAL A 646 8.19 -8.40 -8.68
C VAL A 646 7.34 -7.19 -8.25
N SER A 647 7.84 -6.00 -8.54
CA SER A 647 7.17 -4.73 -8.27
C SER A 647 6.33 -4.31 -9.47
N ILE A 648 5.06 -4.01 -9.22
CA ILE A 648 4.08 -3.55 -10.21
C ILE A 648 3.64 -2.17 -9.75
N GLU A 649 3.72 -1.18 -10.63
CA GLU A 649 3.27 0.18 -10.35
C GLU A 649 1.78 0.24 -9.99
N ASP A 650 1.43 0.94 -8.91
CA ASP A 650 0.06 1.12 -8.38
C ASP A 650 -0.70 -0.18 -8.02
N ALA A 651 0.02 -1.26 -7.72
CA ALA A 651 -0.58 -2.46 -7.15
C ALA A 651 -0.78 -2.29 -5.63
N SER A 652 -2.05 -2.33 -5.18
CA SER A 652 -2.44 -2.52 -3.77
C SER A 652 -1.67 -1.72 -2.70
N ALA A 653 -1.44 -0.42 -2.94
CA ALA A 653 -0.80 0.54 -2.01
C ALA A 653 0.70 0.32 -1.72
N GLU A 654 1.41 -0.47 -2.53
CA GLU A 654 2.87 -0.58 -2.47
C GLU A 654 3.51 0.50 -3.35
N ALA A 655 4.36 1.36 -2.79
CA ALA A 655 5.22 2.23 -3.59
C ALA A 655 6.18 1.38 -4.44
N MET A 656 6.52 1.84 -5.65
CA MET A 656 7.50 1.16 -6.50
C MET A 656 8.76 0.84 -5.68
N ASN A 657 9.09 -0.44 -5.55
CA ASN A 657 10.28 -0.86 -4.84
C ASN A 657 11.44 -0.92 -5.83
N ALA A 658 12.27 0.13 -5.86
CA ALA A 658 13.43 0.21 -6.73
C ALA A 658 14.46 -0.91 -6.47
N GLY A 659 14.39 -1.60 -5.32
CA GLY A 659 15.22 -2.76 -4.98
C GLY A 659 14.63 -4.12 -5.41
N ALA A 660 13.46 -4.14 -6.06
CA ALA A 660 12.88 -5.38 -6.58
C ALA A 660 13.64 -5.89 -7.80
N ALA A 661 13.73 -7.22 -7.95
CA ALA A 661 14.41 -7.83 -9.09
C ALA A 661 13.74 -7.46 -10.42
N ILE A 662 12.39 -7.42 -10.45
CA ILE A 662 11.60 -7.12 -11.64
C ILE A 662 10.71 -5.92 -11.36
N VAL A 663 10.74 -4.91 -12.23
CA VAL A 663 9.95 -3.67 -12.09
C VAL A 663 9.09 -3.46 -13.34
N LEU A 664 7.78 -3.37 -13.17
CA LEU A 664 6.80 -3.24 -14.24
C LEU A 664 6.04 -1.92 -14.11
N LYS A 665 6.25 -1.04 -15.10
CA LYS A 665 5.59 0.28 -15.17
C LYS A 665 4.21 0.18 -15.80
N ARG A 666 3.31 1.06 -15.37
CA ARG A 666 1.95 1.20 -15.91
C ARG A 666 2.00 1.88 -17.28
N ASN A 667 1.61 1.13 -18.30
CA ASN A 667 1.37 1.64 -19.65
C ASN A 667 0.43 0.68 -20.41
N PRO A 668 -0.18 1.09 -21.53
CA PRO A 668 -1.12 0.25 -22.28
C PRO A 668 -0.53 -1.10 -22.71
N ALA A 669 0.73 -1.11 -23.15
CA ALA A 669 1.43 -2.34 -23.56
C ALA A 669 1.64 -3.33 -22.40
N THR A 670 1.92 -2.85 -21.18
CA THR A 670 1.98 -3.67 -19.96
C THR A 670 0.59 -4.14 -19.53
N GLY A 671 -0.45 -3.33 -19.71
CA GLY A 671 -1.84 -3.74 -19.49
C GLY A 671 -2.25 -4.92 -20.35
N GLU A 672 -2.00 -4.84 -21.66
CA GLU A 672 -2.26 -5.97 -22.56
C GLU A 672 -1.39 -7.20 -22.25
N PHE A 673 -0.11 -7.00 -21.89
CA PHE A 673 0.75 -8.08 -21.41
C PHE A 673 0.15 -8.78 -20.17
N PHE A 674 -0.39 -8.02 -19.21
CA PHE A 674 -1.01 -8.56 -18.01
C PHE A 674 -2.29 -9.35 -18.31
N LYS A 675 -3.10 -8.95 -19.30
CA LYS A 675 -4.24 -9.76 -19.76
C LYS A 675 -3.78 -11.13 -20.25
N SER A 676 -2.72 -11.18 -21.04
CA SER A 676 -2.10 -12.42 -21.48
C SER A 676 -1.57 -13.27 -20.31
N LEU A 677 -0.99 -12.66 -19.28
CA LEU A 677 -0.54 -13.37 -18.07
C LEU A 677 -1.70 -13.94 -17.25
N ILE A 678 -2.82 -13.22 -17.13
CA ILE A 678 -4.03 -13.71 -16.45
C ILE A 678 -4.63 -14.89 -17.22
N ARG A 679 -4.65 -14.83 -18.55
CA ARG A 679 -5.05 -15.97 -19.40
C ARG A 679 -4.16 -17.19 -19.18
N ILE A 680 -2.83 -17.00 -19.12
CA ILE A 680 -1.88 -18.08 -18.78
C ILE A 680 -2.16 -18.66 -17.40
N TYR A 681 -2.44 -17.81 -16.39
CA TYR A 681 -2.74 -18.28 -15.04
C TYR A 681 -4.04 -19.10 -14.97
N ALA A 682 -5.03 -18.72 -15.77
CA ALA A 682 -6.34 -19.36 -15.84
C ALA A 682 -6.40 -20.53 -16.84
N ASP A 683 -5.28 -20.88 -17.50
CA ASP A 683 -5.20 -21.90 -18.54
C ASP A 683 -6.19 -21.65 -19.70
N ALA A 684 -6.26 -20.40 -20.16
CA ALA A 684 -7.19 -19.95 -21.20
C ALA A 684 -6.48 -19.55 -22.51
N ASP A 685 -7.17 -19.76 -23.62
CA ASP A 685 -6.71 -19.41 -24.97
C ASP A 685 -6.73 -17.89 -25.25
N GLY A 686 -6.11 -17.48 -26.37
CA GLY A 686 -6.11 -16.08 -26.82
C GLY A 686 -4.95 -15.23 -26.32
N ILE A 687 -3.84 -15.87 -25.93
CA ILE A 687 -2.58 -15.23 -25.56
C ILE A 687 -1.91 -14.65 -26.81
N ARG A 688 -1.41 -13.41 -26.76
CA ARG A 688 -0.71 -12.79 -27.90
C ARG A 688 0.70 -13.37 -28.03
N ALA A 689 1.12 -13.73 -29.23
CA ALA A 689 2.46 -14.30 -29.47
C ALA A 689 3.59 -13.39 -28.99
N GLN A 690 3.45 -12.07 -29.17
CA GLN A 690 4.41 -11.08 -28.68
C GLN A 690 4.57 -11.08 -27.15
N ASP A 691 3.51 -11.38 -26.41
CA ASP A 691 3.54 -11.42 -24.94
C ASP A 691 4.25 -12.67 -24.43
N ILE A 692 4.10 -13.80 -25.14
CA ILE A 692 4.85 -15.02 -24.85
C ILE A 692 6.35 -14.78 -25.02
N LEU A 693 6.74 -14.11 -26.11
CA LEU A 693 8.14 -13.74 -26.36
C LEU A 693 8.66 -12.77 -25.29
N ARG A 694 7.85 -11.78 -24.90
CA ARG A 694 8.19 -10.84 -23.82
C ARG A 694 8.38 -11.56 -22.48
N LEU A 695 7.49 -12.48 -22.11
CA LEU A 695 7.61 -13.28 -20.89
C LEU A 695 8.85 -14.16 -20.92
N ALA A 696 9.13 -14.82 -22.05
CA ALA A 696 10.31 -15.65 -22.25
C ALA A 696 11.61 -14.85 -22.11
N SER A 697 11.69 -13.67 -22.73
CA SER A 697 12.84 -12.77 -22.63
C SER A 697 13.06 -12.26 -21.21
N MET A 698 11.98 -11.88 -20.51
CA MET A 698 12.04 -11.50 -19.09
C MET A 698 12.53 -12.67 -18.23
N ALA A 699 11.97 -13.87 -18.43
CA ALA A 699 12.37 -15.04 -17.67
C ALA A 699 13.88 -15.30 -17.80
N GLU A 700 14.38 -15.31 -19.04
CA GLU A 700 15.79 -15.52 -19.38
C GLU A 700 16.72 -14.51 -18.70
N HIS A 701 16.33 -13.23 -18.71
CA HIS A 701 17.11 -12.12 -18.15
C HIS A 701 17.26 -12.23 -16.62
N TYR A 702 16.23 -12.68 -15.91
CA TYR A 702 16.21 -12.70 -14.44
C TYR A 702 16.67 -14.03 -13.81
N ARG A 703 17.03 -15.04 -14.61
CA ARG A 703 17.60 -16.32 -14.15
C ARG A 703 18.80 -16.18 -13.20
N PRO A 704 19.85 -15.39 -13.52
CA PRO A 704 21.02 -15.28 -12.63
C PRO A 704 20.68 -14.68 -11.25
N ALA A 705 19.74 -13.73 -11.21
CA ALA A 705 19.31 -13.10 -9.97
C ALA A 705 18.55 -14.08 -9.06
N MET A 706 17.69 -14.93 -9.64
CA MET A 706 17.02 -16.01 -8.93
C MET A 706 18.03 -17.01 -8.37
N ARG A 707 18.94 -17.51 -9.22
CA ARG A 707 19.99 -18.46 -8.84
C ARG A 707 20.84 -17.94 -7.68
N GLY A 708 21.33 -16.69 -7.77
CA GLY A 708 22.12 -16.08 -6.71
C GLY A 708 21.36 -15.90 -5.39
N ARG A 709 20.03 -15.80 -5.42
CA ARG A 709 19.20 -15.76 -4.20
C ARG A 709 19.04 -17.15 -3.57
N VAL A 710 18.80 -18.17 -4.41
CA VAL A 710 18.70 -19.57 -3.97
C VAL A 710 20.01 -20.03 -3.31
N VAL A 711 21.15 -19.80 -3.96
CA VAL A 711 22.47 -20.20 -3.46
C VAL A 711 22.81 -19.56 -2.12
N ARG A 712 22.55 -18.25 -1.96
CA ARG A 712 22.78 -17.53 -0.70
C ARG A 712 21.91 -18.03 0.44
N SER A 713 20.62 -18.29 0.17
CA SER A 713 19.72 -18.75 1.24
C SER A 713 20.03 -20.17 1.70
N LEU A 714 20.59 -21.02 0.84
CA LEU A 714 20.98 -22.38 1.19
C LEU A 714 22.35 -22.44 1.88
N GLU A 715 23.07 -21.32 2.02
CA GLU A 715 24.44 -21.27 2.55
C GLU A 715 25.34 -22.24 1.77
N ARG A 716 25.24 -22.18 0.43
CA ARG A 716 26.00 -22.99 -0.55
C ARG A 716 26.79 -22.12 -1.51
N ALA A 717 27.12 -20.90 -1.11
CA ALA A 717 28.06 -20.08 -1.87
C ALA A 717 29.44 -20.74 -1.84
N ASP A 718 30.33 -20.33 -2.74
CA ASP A 718 31.68 -20.89 -2.82
C ASP A 718 32.44 -20.73 -1.48
N GLU A 719 32.21 -19.63 -0.75
CA GLU A 719 32.77 -19.41 0.59
C GLU A 719 32.27 -20.44 1.61
N ASP A 720 30.96 -20.75 1.62
CA ASP A 720 30.37 -21.75 2.51
C ASP A 720 30.89 -23.16 2.22
N LEU A 721 31.07 -23.49 0.93
CA LEU A 721 31.58 -24.78 0.47
C LEU A 721 33.05 -24.98 0.84
N ILE A 722 33.87 -23.92 0.76
CA ILE A 722 35.27 -23.96 1.22
C ILE A 722 35.31 -24.31 2.72
N VAL A 723 34.46 -23.68 3.53
CA VAL A 723 34.38 -23.94 4.97
C VAL A 723 33.95 -25.39 5.24
N GLY A 724 32.91 -25.89 4.55
CA GLY A 724 32.47 -27.27 4.70
C GLY A 724 33.50 -28.31 4.27
N LEU A 725 34.22 -28.07 3.17
CA LEU A 725 35.33 -28.93 2.72
C LEU A 725 36.46 -28.94 3.75
N ARG A 726 36.78 -27.78 4.36
CA ARG A 726 37.79 -27.70 5.43
C ARG A 726 37.40 -28.50 6.67
N VAL A 727 36.13 -28.43 7.09
CA VAL A 727 35.59 -29.25 8.19
C VAL A 727 35.72 -30.74 7.87
N SER A 728 35.43 -31.14 6.63
CA SER A 728 35.59 -32.52 6.18
C SER A 728 37.05 -32.99 6.22
N LEU A 729 38.00 -32.17 5.75
CA LEU A 729 39.44 -32.46 5.77
C LEU A 729 40.00 -32.56 7.19
N LEU A 730 39.61 -31.66 8.09
CA LEU A 730 40.06 -31.70 9.49
C LEU A 730 39.55 -32.94 10.22
N GLY A 731 38.31 -33.34 9.95
CA GLY A 731 37.78 -34.61 10.44
C GLY A 731 38.49 -35.84 9.87
N ALA A 732 38.85 -35.79 8.59
CA ALA A 732 39.67 -36.84 7.95
C ALA A 732 41.08 -36.90 8.56
N ALA A 733 41.67 -35.76 8.94
CA ALA A 733 42.95 -35.72 9.65
C ALA A 733 42.83 -36.29 11.08
N LEU A 734 41.73 -36.03 11.79
CA LEU A 734 41.46 -36.67 13.08
C LEU A 734 41.34 -38.20 12.98
N ALA A 735 40.81 -38.70 11.85
CA ALA A 735 40.74 -40.13 11.57
C ALA A 735 42.09 -40.70 11.09
N GLY A 736 43.00 -39.85 10.59
CA GLY A 736 44.35 -40.21 10.13
C GLY A 736 44.44 -40.54 8.65
N GLN A 737 43.42 -40.14 7.89
CA GLN A 737 43.33 -40.38 6.44
C GLN A 737 44.07 -39.33 5.62
N VAL A 738 44.19 -38.10 6.14
CA VAL A 738 44.87 -37.00 5.46
C VAL A 738 45.84 -36.27 6.38
N VAL A 739 46.91 -35.73 5.78
CA VAL A 739 47.83 -34.79 6.43
C VAL A 739 48.11 -33.60 5.53
N PRO A 740 48.52 -32.44 6.10
CA PRO A 740 49.01 -31.32 5.30
C PRO A 740 50.12 -31.75 4.34
N GLY A 741 50.04 -31.34 3.07
CA GLY A 741 51.03 -31.67 2.04
C GLY A 741 50.77 -32.95 1.22
N MET A 742 49.68 -33.68 1.48
CA MET A 742 49.25 -34.78 0.61
C MET A 742 48.80 -34.30 -0.78
N PRO A 743 48.90 -35.16 -1.82
CA PRO A 743 48.41 -34.83 -3.15
C PRO A 743 46.90 -34.54 -3.14
N ILE A 744 46.47 -33.62 -4.00
CA ILE A 744 45.08 -33.11 -4.02
C ILE A 744 44.05 -34.22 -4.27
N GLU A 745 44.43 -35.28 -4.99
CA GLU A 745 43.62 -36.46 -5.26
C GLU A 745 43.29 -37.23 -3.98
N ALA A 746 44.25 -37.34 -3.06
CA ALA A 746 44.04 -37.98 -1.76
C ALA A 746 43.17 -37.11 -0.84
N LEU A 747 43.40 -35.80 -0.85
CA LEU A 747 42.54 -34.84 -0.14
C LEU A 747 41.11 -34.88 -0.67
N TYR A 748 40.95 -35.04 -1.97
CA TYR A 748 39.65 -35.12 -2.63
C TYR A 748 38.91 -36.40 -2.24
N ALA A 749 39.56 -37.57 -2.34
CA ALA A 749 38.98 -38.83 -1.93
C ALA A 749 38.51 -38.80 -0.47
N ALA A 750 39.35 -38.27 0.43
CA ALA A 750 39.02 -38.16 1.84
C ALA A 750 37.92 -37.12 2.14
N ALA A 751 37.89 -35.98 1.45
CA ALA A 751 36.90 -34.94 1.67
C ALA A 751 35.46 -35.38 1.36
N PHE A 752 35.29 -36.32 0.42
CA PHE A 752 33.99 -36.84 -0.01
C PHE A 752 33.67 -38.25 0.51
N ASP A 753 34.54 -38.84 1.32
CA ASP A 753 34.29 -40.12 1.97
C ASP A 753 33.49 -39.92 3.28
N LYS A 754 32.43 -40.72 3.44
CA LYS A 754 31.55 -40.70 4.63
C LYS A 754 32.23 -41.27 5.88
N GLY A 755 33.32 -42.03 5.73
CA GLY A 755 34.15 -42.54 6.82
C GLY A 755 33.59 -43.77 7.54
N GLN A 756 32.70 -44.53 6.90
CA GLN A 756 32.09 -45.72 7.50
C GLN A 756 33.08 -46.88 7.72
N GLU A 757 34.11 -46.97 6.86
CA GLU A 757 35.14 -48.01 6.92
C GLU A 757 36.44 -47.53 7.59
N TRP A 758 36.47 -46.29 8.09
CA TRP A 758 37.68 -45.73 8.69
C TRP A 758 37.96 -46.38 10.04
N GLN A 759 39.13 -47.01 10.12
CA GLN A 759 39.62 -47.62 11.35
C GLN A 759 40.87 -46.90 11.83
N ARG A 760 40.95 -46.72 13.15
CA ARG A 760 42.12 -46.14 13.82
C ARG A 760 42.70 -47.17 14.81
N PRO A 761 43.57 -48.08 14.34
CA PRO A 761 44.09 -49.18 15.17
C PRO A 761 45.00 -48.69 16.32
N ASP A 762 45.56 -47.49 16.23
CA ASP A 762 46.44 -46.88 17.23
C ASP A 762 45.70 -46.13 18.35
N SER A 763 44.43 -46.46 18.61
CA SER A 763 43.62 -45.81 19.66
C SER A 763 44.27 -45.85 21.04
N SER A 764 45.04 -46.91 21.35
CA SER A 764 45.80 -47.08 22.60
C SER A 764 46.88 -46.02 22.84
N CYS A 765 47.31 -45.33 21.79
CA CYS A 765 48.35 -44.28 21.83
C CYS A 765 47.75 -42.87 21.71
N ARG A 766 46.42 -42.75 21.81
CA ARG A 766 45.70 -41.48 21.69
C ARG A 766 45.17 -41.02 23.05
N THR A 767 45.10 -39.71 23.21
CA THR A 767 44.42 -39.10 24.35
C THR A 767 42.92 -39.36 24.29
N GLU A 768 42.27 -39.50 25.44
CA GLU A 768 40.81 -39.71 25.54
C GLU A 768 40.03 -38.57 24.86
N LEU A 769 40.54 -37.34 25.00
CA LEU A 769 39.98 -36.16 24.34
C LEU A 769 40.02 -36.28 22.82
N TRP A 770 41.08 -36.84 22.23
CA TRP A 770 41.18 -37.07 20.78
C TRP A 770 40.09 -38.02 20.28
N MET A 771 39.94 -39.17 20.94
CA MET A 771 38.96 -40.19 20.55
C MET A 771 37.52 -39.67 20.68
N THR A 772 37.22 -38.99 21.78
CA THR A 772 35.90 -38.37 22.00
C THR A 772 35.56 -37.36 20.90
N ARG A 773 36.54 -36.60 20.42
CA ARG A 773 36.34 -35.58 19.36
C ARG A 773 36.13 -36.22 18.00
N LEU A 774 36.87 -37.29 17.71
CA LEU A 774 36.72 -38.09 16.50
C LEU A 774 35.31 -38.71 16.44
N ASP A 775 34.85 -39.37 17.50
CA ASP A 775 33.53 -40.02 17.55
C ASP A 775 32.39 -39.02 17.32
N ASN A 776 32.46 -37.86 17.99
CA ASN A 776 31.48 -36.79 17.83
C ASN A 776 31.43 -36.24 16.39
N HIS A 777 32.59 -36.14 15.72
CA HIS A 777 32.63 -35.73 14.31
C HIS A 777 32.07 -36.82 13.39
N MET A 778 32.43 -38.09 13.61
CA MET A 778 31.96 -39.23 12.81
C MET A 778 30.44 -39.37 12.82
N GLN A 779 29.77 -39.09 13.95
CA GLN A 779 28.30 -39.09 14.05
C GLN A 779 27.61 -38.13 13.05
N HIS A 780 28.29 -37.04 12.67
CA HIS A 780 27.73 -35.98 11.82
C HIS A 780 28.37 -35.90 10.43
N ARG A 781 29.45 -36.66 10.19
CA ARG A 781 30.22 -36.62 8.95
C ARG A 781 29.42 -37.01 7.72
N ALA A 782 28.60 -38.06 7.81
CA ALA A 782 27.81 -38.54 6.67
C ALA A 782 26.88 -37.43 6.13
N GLY A 783 26.21 -36.67 7.00
CA GLY A 783 25.33 -35.56 6.61
C GLY A 783 26.08 -34.35 6.04
N LEU A 784 27.29 -34.07 6.55
CA LEU A 784 28.19 -33.05 5.99
C LEU A 784 28.58 -33.39 4.55
N VAL A 785 29.03 -34.63 4.33
CA VAL A 785 29.46 -35.14 3.02
C VAL A 785 28.29 -35.19 2.04
N ASP A 786 27.11 -35.63 2.47
CA ASP A 786 25.92 -35.62 1.62
C ASP A 786 25.55 -34.20 1.17
N THR A 787 25.73 -33.19 2.04
CA THR A 787 25.47 -31.79 1.67
C THR A 787 26.49 -31.26 0.66
N LEU A 788 27.78 -31.60 0.83
CA LEU A 788 28.84 -31.25 -0.10
C LEU A 788 28.63 -31.91 -1.48
N LEU A 789 28.31 -33.21 -1.51
CA LEU A 789 28.00 -33.94 -2.73
C LEU A 789 26.79 -33.36 -3.46
N ASN A 790 25.72 -33.01 -2.75
CA ASN A 790 24.53 -32.39 -3.36
C ASN A 790 24.79 -30.96 -3.88
N SER A 791 25.85 -30.30 -3.43
CA SER A 791 26.18 -28.92 -3.82
C SER A 791 27.23 -28.83 -4.94
N LEU A 792 28.09 -29.84 -5.04
CA LEU A 792 29.19 -29.93 -5.99
C LEU A 792 29.03 -31.07 -7.02
N GLY A 793 27.93 -31.82 -6.97
CA GLY A 793 27.71 -32.96 -7.86
C GLY A 793 26.34 -33.03 -8.51
N LEU A 794 26.26 -33.90 -9.53
CA LEU A 794 25.12 -34.20 -10.37
C LEU A 794 24.50 -35.55 -9.98
N GLY A 795 23.19 -35.56 -9.82
CA GLY A 795 22.38 -36.79 -9.71
C GLY A 795 21.35 -36.86 -10.85
N GLN A 796 20.87 -38.06 -11.17
CA GLN A 796 19.67 -38.20 -12.01
C GLN A 796 18.43 -37.94 -11.14
N GLY A 797 17.74 -36.82 -11.39
CA GLY A 797 16.52 -36.43 -10.65
C GLY A 797 16.78 -36.11 -9.17
N VAL A 798 15.84 -36.52 -8.30
CA VAL A 798 15.92 -36.29 -6.82
C VAL A 798 16.88 -37.28 -6.13
N GLY A 799 17.39 -38.27 -6.86
CA GLY A 799 18.21 -39.38 -6.35
C GLY A 799 19.63 -39.02 -5.89
N THR A 800 20.44 -40.06 -5.69
CA THR A 800 21.84 -40.00 -5.26
C THR A 800 22.72 -39.29 -6.29
N VAL A 801 23.75 -38.58 -5.81
CA VAL A 801 24.75 -37.92 -6.65
C VAL A 801 25.67 -38.98 -7.26
N HIS A 802 25.83 -38.98 -8.58
CA HIS A 802 26.62 -39.96 -9.34
C HIS A 802 27.93 -39.38 -9.88
N VAL A 803 28.03 -38.06 -10.06
CA VAL A 803 29.22 -37.39 -10.62
C VAL A 803 29.49 -36.10 -9.84
N ILE A 804 30.74 -35.75 -9.59
CA ILE A 804 31.13 -34.49 -8.95
C ILE A 804 31.78 -33.59 -10.00
N ASP A 805 31.43 -32.30 -10.02
CA ASP A 805 32.06 -31.30 -10.86
C ASP A 805 33.47 -30.99 -10.34
N ALA A 806 34.45 -31.75 -10.83
CA ALA A 806 35.86 -31.58 -10.46
C ALA A 806 36.40 -30.20 -10.84
N THR A 807 35.89 -29.56 -11.91
CA THR A 807 36.34 -28.24 -12.34
C THR A 807 36.01 -27.16 -11.32
N ARG A 808 34.86 -27.29 -10.62
CA ARG A 808 34.47 -26.39 -9.52
C ARG A 808 34.99 -26.87 -8.16
N ALA A 809 34.97 -28.17 -7.89
CA ALA A 809 35.33 -28.72 -6.58
C ALA A 809 36.83 -28.62 -6.29
N MET A 810 37.71 -28.83 -7.27
CA MET A 810 39.16 -28.86 -7.07
C MET A 810 39.73 -27.50 -6.61
N PRO A 811 39.40 -26.35 -7.23
CA PRO A 811 39.87 -25.05 -6.74
C PRO A 811 39.35 -24.71 -5.34
N LEU A 812 38.11 -25.10 -5.01
CA LEU A 812 37.53 -24.87 -3.68
C LEU A 812 38.22 -25.74 -2.62
N LEU A 813 38.55 -26.98 -2.96
CA LEU A 813 39.29 -27.90 -2.09
C LEU A 813 40.73 -27.42 -1.85
N GLN A 814 41.40 -26.89 -2.87
CA GLN A 814 42.73 -26.29 -2.72
C GLN A 814 42.69 -25.13 -1.72
N LYS A 815 41.74 -24.19 -1.86
CA LYS A 815 41.53 -23.10 -0.90
C LYS A 815 41.16 -23.60 0.50
N ALA A 816 40.42 -24.71 0.60
CA ALA A 816 40.11 -25.33 1.89
C ALA A 816 41.38 -25.87 2.56
N ALA A 817 42.28 -26.50 1.80
CA ALA A 817 43.52 -27.13 2.26
C ALA A 817 44.68 -26.16 2.56
N GLU A 818 44.57 -24.89 2.16
CA GLU A 818 45.56 -23.83 2.48
C GLU A 818 45.72 -23.57 3.98
N LYS A 819 44.67 -23.83 4.79
CA LYS A 819 44.67 -23.59 6.24
C LYS A 819 43.99 -24.74 6.97
N TRP A 820 44.61 -25.25 8.03
CA TRP A 820 44.09 -26.38 8.82
C TRP A 820 43.52 -25.93 10.17
N ASP A 821 42.71 -24.85 10.14
CA ASP A 821 42.05 -24.27 11.32
C ASP A 821 40.64 -23.71 10.98
N LEU A 822 39.76 -23.71 11.98
CA LEU A 822 38.37 -23.26 11.94
C LEU A 822 38.09 -22.05 12.87
N SER A 823 39.05 -21.63 13.69
CA SER A 823 38.84 -20.65 14.77
C SER A 823 38.24 -19.31 14.29
N ALA A 824 38.68 -18.80 13.14
CA ALA A 824 38.33 -17.50 12.58
C ALA A 824 37.18 -17.50 11.54
N LEU A 825 36.55 -18.64 11.25
CA LEU A 825 35.56 -18.77 10.18
C LEU A 825 34.11 -18.72 10.69
N GLU A 826 33.21 -18.09 9.95
CA GLU A 826 31.77 -18.27 10.12
C GLU A 826 31.37 -19.63 9.53
N LEU A 827 30.59 -20.41 10.30
CA LEU A 827 30.21 -21.77 9.91
C LEU A 827 28.78 -21.77 9.35
N PRO A 828 28.55 -22.36 8.17
CA PRO A 828 27.19 -22.55 7.67
C PRO A 828 26.44 -23.54 8.57
N LYS A 829 25.12 -23.36 8.70
CA LYS A 829 24.25 -24.09 9.63
C LYS A 829 24.38 -25.60 9.48
N TRP A 830 24.49 -26.07 8.24
CA TRP A 830 24.61 -27.49 7.91
C TRP A 830 25.96 -28.11 8.34
N ALA A 831 27.02 -27.30 8.51
CA ALA A 831 28.34 -27.78 8.92
C ALA A 831 28.60 -27.65 10.43
N LYS A 832 27.78 -26.90 11.18
CA LYS A 832 28.02 -26.57 12.60
C LYS A 832 28.18 -27.80 13.49
N SER A 833 27.30 -28.80 13.37
CA SER A 833 27.34 -30.00 14.22
C SER A 833 28.61 -30.83 13.98
N ALA A 834 29.02 -30.97 12.71
CA ALA A 834 30.26 -31.67 12.36
C ALA A 834 31.52 -30.87 12.74
N ALA A 835 31.45 -29.53 12.72
CA ALA A 835 32.56 -28.65 13.05
C ALA A 835 32.74 -28.39 14.55
N ALA A 836 31.69 -28.53 15.36
CA ALA A 836 31.73 -28.29 16.80
C ALA A 836 32.87 -29.00 17.55
N PRO A 837 33.09 -30.33 17.38
CA PRO A 837 34.21 -31.01 18.02
C PRO A 837 35.56 -30.50 17.54
N LEU A 838 35.68 -30.06 16.28
CA LEU A 838 36.92 -29.59 15.69
C LEU A 838 37.27 -28.14 16.10
N ARG A 839 36.26 -27.29 16.29
CA ARG A 839 36.46 -25.86 16.60
C ARG A 839 36.87 -25.60 18.04
N ALA A 840 36.31 -26.35 18.99
CA ALA A 840 36.57 -26.10 20.41
C ALA A 840 37.92 -26.70 20.84
N GLY A 841 38.95 -25.87 20.94
CA GLY A 841 40.26 -26.26 21.46
C GLY A 841 41.11 -27.10 20.50
N TRP A 842 41.06 -26.79 19.19
CA TRP A 842 41.82 -27.50 18.15
C TRP A 842 43.33 -27.54 18.41
N GLU A 843 43.94 -26.38 18.63
CA GLU A 843 45.37 -26.28 18.89
C GLU A 843 45.79 -26.98 20.21
N PRO A 844 45.11 -26.76 21.35
CA PRO A 844 45.36 -27.52 22.58
C PRO A 844 45.25 -29.05 22.40
N LEU A 845 44.29 -29.53 21.60
CA LEU A 845 44.13 -30.95 21.31
C LEU A 845 45.36 -31.52 20.60
N LEU A 846 45.84 -30.84 19.57
CA LEU A 846 47.00 -31.27 18.78
C LEU A 846 48.28 -31.23 19.62
N ARG A 847 48.49 -30.16 20.39
CA ARG A 847 49.65 -30.02 21.29
C ARG A 847 49.63 -31.07 22.41
N GLY A 848 48.47 -31.36 22.99
CA GLY A 848 48.31 -32.40 24.00
C GLY A 848 48.67 -33.79 23.46
N GLN A 849 48.18 -34.13 22.27
CA GLN A 849 48.51 -35.40 21.62
C GLN A 849 50.00 -35.49 21.22
N PHE A 850 50.59 -34.39 20.76
CA PHE A 850 52.02 -34.33 20.43
C PHE A 850 52.88 -34.56 21.68
N HIS A 851 52.51 -33.93 22.79
CA HIS A 851 53.19 -34.11 24.07
C HIS A 851 53.10 -35.55 24.56
N GLU A 852 51.92 -36.17 24.52
CA GLU A 852 51.75 -37.58 24.92
C GLU A 852 52.62 -38.53 24.10
N LEU A 853 52.68 -38.34 22.76
CA LEU A 853 53.53 -39.16 21.89
C LEU A 853 55.02 -38.95 22.16
N LYS A 854 55.42 -37.71 22.48
CA LYS A 854 56.81 -37.41 22.85
C LYS A 854 57.18 -38.05 24.19
N THR A 855 56.33 -37.90 25.20
CA THR A 855 56.52 -38.54 26.52
C THR A 855 56.61 -40.05 26.40
N LEU A 856 55.70 -40.67 25.62
CA LEU A 856 55.72 -42.10 25.37
C LEU A 856 57.04 -42.54 24.68
N LEU A 857 57.51 -41.79 23.69
CA LEU A 857 58.78 -42.10 23.03
C LEU A 857 59.98 -41.94 23.97
N ASP A 858 60.02 -40.86 24.75
CA ASP A 858 61.11 -40.57 25.70
C ASP A 858 61.18 -41.66 26.78
N GLU A 859 60.04 -42.08 27.34
CA GLU A 859 59.97 -43.16 28.34
C GLU A 859 60.35 -44.54 27.77
N ILE A 860 60.01 -44.81 26.50
CA ILE A 860 60.47 -46.01 25.79
C ILE A 860 61.98 -45.95 25.58
N ARG A 861 62.53 -44.80 25.16
CA ARG A 861 63.97 -44.64 24.86
C ARG A 861 64.86 -44.62 26.11
N GLU A 862 64.33 -44.19 27.25
CA GLU A 862 64.97 -44.34 28.56
C GLU A 862 65.26 -45.81 28.88
N ARG A 863 64.27 -46.69 28.65
CA ARG A 863 64.37 -48.13 28.91
C ARG A 863 64.96 -48.93 27.74
N PHE A 864 64.91 -48.38 26.54
CA PHE A 864 65.43 -48.98 25.31
C PHE A 864 66.29 -47.99 24.50
N PRO A 865 67.58 -47.84 24.86
CA PRO A 865 68.51 -46.95 24.17
C PRO A 865 68.70 -47.28 22.69
N ARG A 866 69.06 -46.28 21.88
CA ARG A 866 69.25 -46.42 20.41
C ARG A 866 70.30 -47.47 20.00
N ALA A 867 71.26 -47.75 20.88
CA ALA A 867 72.33 -48.72 20.63
C ALA A 867 71.93 -50.19 20.88
N SER A 868 70.72 -50.44 21.42
CA SER A 868 70.29 -51.75 21.91
C SER A 868 69.88 -52.77 20.83
N GLY A 869 69.97 -52.42 19.54
CA GLY A 869 69.66 -53.33 18.42
C GLY A 869 68.15 -53.47 18.12
N PRO A 870 67.72 -54.49 17.36
CA PRO A 870 66.31 -54.72 17.03
C PRO A 870 65.49 -55.12 18.26
N GLY A 871 64.28 -54.57 18.42
CA GLY A 871 63.44 -54.82 19.60
C GLY A 871 62.95 -56.27 19.72
N ASP A 872 62.77 -57.01 18.62
CA ASP A 872 62.42 -58.44 18.65
C ASP A 872 63.50 -59.27 19.35
N ARG A 873 64.76 -58.86 19.17
CA ARG A 873 65.89 -59.48 19.85
C ARG A 873 65.81 -59.21 21.35
N LEU A 874 65.41 -58.02 21.77
CA LEU A 874 65.21 -57.70 23.19
C LEU A 874 64.15 -58.61 23.82
N VAL A 875 62.98 -58.75 23.20
CA VAL A 875 61.88 -59.61 23.71
C VAL A 875 62.36 -61.06 23.84
N GLN A 876 63.09 -61.58 22.84
CA GLN A 876 63.69 -62.91 22.89
C GLN A 876 64.73 -63.04 24.00
N GLN A 877 65.64 -62.07 24.16
CA GLN A 877 66.67 -62.12 25.20
C GLN A 877 66.07 -62.05 26.60
N VAL A 878 65.06 -61.21 26.82
CA VAL A 878 64.34 -61.14 28.10
C VAL A 878 63.60 -62.44 28.38
N SER A 879 62.98 -63.07 27.37
CA SER A 879 62.33 -64.38 27.52
C SER A 879 63.32 -65.50 27.86
N ILE A 880 64.49 -65.55 27.19
CA ILE A 880 65.56 -66.53 27.50
C ILE A 880 66.09 -66.30 28.91
N ALA A 881 66.39 -65.04 29.27
CA ALA A 881 66.84 -64.68 30.62
C ALA A 881 65.81 -65.09 31.69
N MET A 882 64.51 -64.98 31.38
CA MET A 882 63.46 -65.42 32.29
C MET A 882 63.35 -66.93 32.43
N GLN A 883 63.51 -67.68 31.34
CA GLN A 883 63.57 -69.14 31.41
C GLN A 883 64.75 -69.62 32.26
N MET A 884 65.91 -68.97 32.11
CA MET A 884 67.09 -69.24 32.94
C MET A 884 66.85 -68.85 34.41
N ALA A 885 66.31 -67.68 34.68
CA ALA A 885 65.99 -67.24 36.04
C ALA A 885 64.94 -68.13 36.73
N LYS A 886 63.99 -68.70 35.96
CA LYS A 886 63.01 -69.69 36.43
C LYS A 886 63.66 -71.03 36.78
N ALA A 887 64.66 -71.46 36.02
CA ALA A 887 65.42 -72.68 36.33
C ALA A 887 66.21 -72.54 37.66
N GLU A 888 66.65 -71.33 37.99
CA GLU A 888 67.39 -70.99 39.21
C GLU A 888 66.48 -70.51 40.38
N GLY A 889 65.16 -70.44 40.18
CA GLY A 889 64.20 -70.04 41.24
C GLY A 889 64.21 -68.54 41.61
N ILE A 890 64.71 -67.67 40.74
CA ILE A 890 64.92 -66.22 40.96
C ILE A 890 63.75 -65.38 40.41
N THR A 891 62.58 -65.98 40.17
CA THR A 891 61.46 -65.29 39.50
C THR A 891 60.61 -64.48 40.48
N GLY A 892 60.47 -63.17 40.24
CA GLY A 892 59.52 -62.30 40.94
C GLY A 892 58.05 -62.53 40.54
N PRO A 893 57.08 -61.90 41.25
CA PRO A 893 55.64 -62.14 41.07
C PRO A 893 55.05 -61.70 39.71
N GLN A 894 55.79 -60.91 38.92
CA GLN A 894 55.33 -60.34 37.63
C GLN A 894 55.67 -61.22 36.41
N GLY A 895 56.30 -62.39 36.60
CA GLY A 895 56.73 -63.27 35.50
C GLY A 895 55.62 -63.69 34.51
N PRO A 896 54.46 -64.21 34.97
CA PRO A 896 53.37 -64.61 34.08
C PRO A 896 52.74 -63.45 33.29
N GLU A 897 52.70 -62.25 33.88
CA GLU A 897 52.21 -61.04 33.23
C GLU A 897 53.15 -60.60 32.09
N LEU A 898 54.47 -60.72 32.30
CA LEU A 898 55.46 -60.40 31.29
C LEU A 898 55.44 -61.38 30.12
N GLU A 899 55.28 -62.69 30.37
CA GLU A 899 55.14 -63.70 29.31
C GLU A 899 53.89 -63.44 28.44
N THR A 900 52.78 -63.04 29.07
CA THR A 900 51.55 -62.66 28.36
C THR A 900 51.75 -61.41 27.50
N ARG A 901 52.45 -60.40 28.02
CA ARG A 901 52.77 -59.16 27.27
C ARG A 901 53.81 -59.39 26.18
N ALA A 902 54.76 -60.31 26.36
CA ALA A 902 55.72 -60.71 25.35
C ALA A 902 55.03 -61.32 24.12
N ALA A 903 53.99 -62.14 24.33
CA ALA A 903 53.19 -62.70 23.24
C ALA A 903 52.47 -61.62 22.42
N ALA A 904 52.00 -60.54 23.07
CA ALA A 904 51.40 -59.38 22.39
C ALA A 904 52.40 -58.55 21.56
N MET A 905 53.71 -58.79 21.74
CA MET A 905 54.81 -58.15 21.00
C MET A 905 55.35 -58.99 19.84
N ALA A 906 54.82 -60.19 19.60
CA ALA A 906 55.30 -61.08 18.56
C ALA A 906 55.19 -60.50 17.13
N ASP A 907 54.15 -59.69 16.87
CA ASP A 907 53.88 -59.04 15.59
C ASP A 907 54.22 -57.53 15.58
N ALA A 908 54.95 -57.05 16.59
CA ALA A 908 55.18 -55.63 16.79
C ALA A 908 56.28 -55.06 15.88
N ASP A 909 55.95 -54.08 15.03
CA ASP A 909 56.95 -53.39 14.20
C ASP A 909 57.74 -52.33 15.01
N TRP A 910 58.93 -52.71 15.49
CA TRP A 910 59.85 -51.81 16.19
C TRP A 910 60.47 -50.72 15.30
N GLY A 911 60.38 -50.84 13.97
CA GLY A 911 60.77 -49.80 13.02
C GLY A 911 59.90 -48.54 13.14
N SER A 912 58.66 -48.69 13.59
CA SER A 912 57.71 -47.59 13.81
C SER A 912 58.18 -46.56 14.85
N LEU A 913 59.00 -46.95 15.84
CA LEU A 913 59.59 -46.03 16.82
C LEU A 913 60.58 -45.06 16.15
N SER A 914 61.40 -45.56 15.24
CA SER A 914 62.37 -44.74 14.50
C SER A 914 61.66 -43.78 13.53
N ALA A 915 60.51 -44.18 12.99
CA ALA A 915 59.66 -43.31 12.17
C ALA A 915 59.01 -42.21 13.01
N LEU A 916 58.44 -42.54 14.18
CA LEU A 916 57.87 -41.56 15.11
C LEU A 916 58.91 -40.56 15.60
N GLU A 917 60.12 -41.02 15.93
CA GLU A 917 61.25 -40.19 16.35
C GLU A 917 61.72 -39.23 15.25
N ARG A 918 61.72 -39.69 14.00
CA ARG A 918 62.02 -38.85 12.84
C ARG A 918 60.95 -37.77 12.63
N ASP A 919 59.68 -38.12 12.81
CA ASP A 919 58.57 -37.18 12.64
C ASP A 919 58.52 -36.15 13.78
N LEU A 920 58.75 -36.56 15.02
CA LEU A 920 58.82 -35.67 16.18
C LEU A 920 60.03 -34.71 16.09
N SER A 921 61.17 -35.18 15.58
CA SER A 921 62.36 -34.32 15.43
C SER A 921 62.23 -33.28 14.33
N ARG A 922 61.48 -33.56 13.25
CA ARG A 922 61.19 -32.58 12.18
C ARG A 922 60.50 -31.31 12.69
N VAL A 923 59.54 -31.45 13.62
CA VAL A 923 58.84 -30.31 14.23
C VAL A 923 59.76 -29.53 15.18
N ALA A 924 60.71 -30.20 15.84
CA ALA A 924 61.66 -29.55 16.74
C ALA A 924 62.77 -28.76 16.02
N THR A 925 63.05 -29.07 14.75
CA THR A 925 64.09 -28.42 13.93
C THR A 925 63.60 -27.28 13.04
N ASP A 926 62.29 -27.17 12.80
CA ASP A 926 61.74 -26.10 11.96
C ASP A 926 61.82 -24.74 12.67
N LEU A 927 62.35 -23.71 12.00
CA LEU A 927 62.43 -22.32 12.49
C LEU A 927 61.04 -21.70 12.78
N TYR A 928 59.96 -22.37 12.37
CA TYR A 928 58.55 -22.05 12.64
C TYR A 928 57.84 -23.20 13.39
N GLY A 929 58.58 -24.01 14.16
CA GLY A 929 58.17 -25.30 14.76
C GLY A 929 56.96 -25.33 15.71
N GLU A 930 56.20 -24.23 15.81
CA GLU A 930 54.95 -24.15 16.57
C GLU A 930 53.70 -23.93 15.71
N GLN A 931 53.80 -24.00 14.37
CA GLN A 931 52.62 -23.95 13.51
C GLN A 931 51.76 -25.21 13.64
N VAL A 932 50.44 -25.02 13.65
CA VAL A 932 49.44 -26.07 13.88
C VAL A 932 49.51 -27.15 12.81
N GLU A 933 49.82 -26.79 11.56
CA GLU A 933 49.98 -27.69 10.42
C GLU A 933 51.14 -28.69 10.61
N SER A 934 52.29 -28.21 11.10
CA SER A 934 53.47 -29.06 11.33
C SER A 934 53.21 -30.06 12.45
N ILE A 935 52.53 -29.64 13.52
CA ILE A 935 52.11 -30.53 14.61
C ILE A 935 51.10 -31.56 14.09
N LEU A 936 50.10 -31.11 13.32
CA LEU A 936 49.08 -31.97 12.72
C LEU A 936 49.69 -33.05 11.82
N ALA A 937 50.70 -32.70 11.01
CA ALA A 937 51.39 -33.65 10.14
C ALA A 937 52.07 -34.80 10.92
N VAL A 938 52.43 -34.58 12.19
CA VAL A 938 53.04 -35.60 13.05
C VAL A 938 52.00 -36.39 13.83
N VAL A 939 50.96 -35.73 14.35
CA VAL A 939 49.97 -36.40 15.20
C VAL A 939 48.86 -37.07 14.40
N ALA A 940 48.48 -36.58 13.22
CA ALA A 940 47.38 -37.15 12.45
C ALA A 940 47.65 -38.58 11.89
N PRO A 941 48.83 -38.93 11.37
CA PRO A 941 49.09 -40.27 10.81
C PRO A 941 48.76 -41.42 11.76
N ILE A 942 48.20 -42.51 11.22
CA ILE A 942 47.97 -43.75 11.95
C ILE A 942 49.33 -44.34 12.33
N ARG A 943 49.54 -44.60 13.63
CA ARG A 943 50.78 -45.16 14.18
C ARG A 943 50.64 -46.67 14.44
N SER A 944 51.73 -47.30 14.89
CA SER A 944 51.67 -48.72 15.26
C SER A 944 50.77 -48.90 16.50
N PRO A 945 49.82 -49.85 16.49
CA PRO A 945 48.96 -50.14 17.65
C PRO A 945 49.75 -50.68 18.85
N HIS A 946 50.96 -51.17 18.59
CA HIS A 946 51.83 -51.79 19.58
C HIS A 946 52.67 -50.79 20.38
N LEU A 947 52.70 -49.49 20.05
CA LEU A 947 53.57 -48.51 20.74
C LEU A 947 53.33 -48.45 22.26
N ARG A 948 52.05 -48.40 22.69
CA ARG A 948 51.72 -48.43 24.12
C ARG A 948 52.06 -49.78 24.76
N ALA A 949 51.83 -50.87 24.03
CA ALA A 949 52.15 -52.21 24.50
C ALA A 949 53.68 -52.45 24.58
N MET A 950 54.50 -51.83 23.73
CA MET A 950 55.96 -51.81 23.83
C MET A 950 56.41 -51.11 25.11
N TYR A 951 55.84 -49.94 25.40
CA TYR A 951 56.10 -49.22 26.66
C TYR A 951 55.71 -50.07 27.88
N ASP A 952 54.51 -50.61 27.89
CA ASP A 952 53.97 -51.41 28.99
C ASP A 952 54.75 -52.71 29.20
N TYR A 953 55.29 -53.31 28.13
CA TYR A 953 56.20 -54.45 28.20
C TYR A 953 57.54 -54.07 28.82
N LEU A 954 58.18 -53.00 28.32
CA LEU A 954 59.47 -52.53 28.82
C LEU A 954 59.40 -52.13 30.30
N LYS A 955 58.33 -51.46 30.71
CA LYS A 955 58.11 -51.06 32.10
C LYS A 955 57.98 -52.25 33.06
N VAL A 956 57.24 -53.29 32.65
CA VAL A 956 57.11 -54.51 33.46
C VAL A 956 58.41 -55.32 33.46
N ALA A 957 59.12 -55.37 32.33
CA ALA A 957 60.42 -56.02 32.24
C ALA A 957 61.45 -55.35 33.18
N ASP A 958 61.50 -54.01 33.19
CA ASP A 958 62.36 -53.20 34.05
C ASP A 958 62.07 -53.43 35.55
N SER A 959 60.80 -53.33 35.94
CA SER A 959 60.34 -53.63 37.32
C SER A 959 60.68 -55.06 37.76
N LEU A 960 60.52 -56.03 36.85
CA LEU A 960 60.83 -57.43 37.13
C LEU A 960 62.33 -57.66 37.25
N LEU A 961 63.16 -57.00 36.42
CA LEU A 961 64.61 -57.04 36.52
C LEU A 961 65.09 -56.47 37.86
N ASP A 962 64.55 -55.34 38.30
CA ASP A 962 64.86 -54.76 39.62
C ASP A 962 64.49 -55.72 40.76
N THR A 963 63.30 -56.32 40.68
CA THR A 963 62.83 -57.29 41.69
C THR A 963 63.68 -58.57 41.69
N ALA A 964 64.02 -59.09 40.50
CA ALA A 964 64.83 -60.30 40.35
C ALA A 964 66.29 -60.07 40.77
N LEU A 965 66.87 -58.91 40.47
CA LEU A 965 68.21 -58.53 40.94
C LEU A 965 68.27 -58.35 42.46
N ALA A 966 67.22 -57.79 43.07
CA ALA A 966 67.11 -57.70 44.52
C ALA A 966 67.01 -59.10 45.16
N ALA A 967 66.20 -60.00 44.59
CA ALA A 967 66.07 -61.38 45.05
C ALA A 967 67.38 -62.19 44.89
N ALA A 968 68.08 -62.01 43.76
CA ALA A 968 69.38 -62.65 43.52
C ALA A 968 70.46 -62.20 44.52
N ARG A 969 70.49 -60.91 44.88
CA ARG A 969 71.39 -60.37 45.92
C ARG A 969 71.14 -61.00 47.29
N LEU A 970 69.87 -61.15 47.68
CA LEU A 970 69.48 -61.84 48.92
C LEU A 970 69.89 -63.33 48.93
N GLN A 971 69.75 -64.04 47.80
CA GLN A 971 70.21 -65.43 47.70
C GLN A 971 71.73 -65.57 47.73
N THR A 972 72.49 -64.63 47.15
CA THR A 972 73.96 -64.66 47.20
C THR A 972 74.49 -64.38 48.61
N GLU A 973 73.86 -63.48 49.36
CA GLU A 973 74.19 -63.25 50.78
C GLU A 973 73.95 -64.50 51.63
N ASN A 974 72.83 -65.20 51.42
CA ASN A 974 72.51 -66.44 52.12
C ASN A 974 73.45 -67.62 51.73
N ALA A 975 73.79 -67.78 50.45
CA ALA A 975 74.69 -68.84 49.99
C ALA A 975 76.13 -68.67 50.51
N VAL A 976 76.60 -67.42 50.70
CA VAL A 976 77.90 -67.13 51.32
C VAL A 976 77.88 -67.45 52.83
N SER A 977 76.73 -67.28 53.50
CA SER A 977 76.53 -67.66 54.89
C SER A 977 76.52 -69.19 55.09
N ASP A 978 75.79 -69.93 54.26
CA ASP A 978 75.73 -71.40 54.33
C ASP A 978 77.08 -72.07 54.04
N ALA A 979 77.87 -71.53 53.10
CA ALA A 979 79.21 -72.03 52.81
C ALA A 979 80.19 -71.81 53.99
N ALA A 980 80.02 -70.72 54.75
CA ALA A 980 80.82 -70.46 55.94
C ALA A 980 80.46 -71.39 57.12
N GLU A 981 79.17 -71.73 57.29
CA GLU A 981 78.72 -72.70 58.30
C GLU A 981 79.14 -74.13 57.97
N GLN A 982 79.10 -74.55 56.70
CA GLN A 982 79.57 -75.87 56.28
C GLN A 982 81.09 -76.04 56.46
N LEU A 983 81.88 -74.97 56.23
CA LEU A 983 83.32 -74.99 56.47
C LEU A 983 83.65 -75.09 57.97
N ALA A 984 82.85 -74.43 58.82
CA ALA A 984 82.96 -74.55 60.27
C ALA A 984 82.62 -75.96 60.78
N GLY A 985 81.59 -76.60 60.20
CA GLY A 985 81.23 -77.99 60.50
C GLY A 985 82.33 -79.00 60.13
N LEU A 986 82.93 -78.86 58.95
CA LEU A 986 84.04 -79.72 58.50
C LEU A 986 85.31 -79.56 59.34
N LEU A 987 85.59 -78.35 59.82
CA LEU A 987 86.70 -78.09 60.75
C LEU A 987 86.49 -78.76 62.12
N GLU A 988 85.25 -78.83 62.61
CA GLU A 988 84.93 -79.51 63.87
C GLU A 988 84.96 -81.04 63.74
N GLU A 989 84.55 -81.59 62.60
CA GLU A 989 84.73 -83.03 62.29
C GLU A 989 86.21 -83.43 62.19
N TRP A 990 87.05 -82.60 61.57
CA TRP A 990 88.51 -82.82 61.53
C TRP A 990 89.15 -82.78 62.92
N LYS A 991 88.68 -81.88 63.78
CA LYS A 991 89.15 -81.77 65.17
C LYS A 991 88.79 -83.01 65.99
N GLN A 992 87.58 -83.55 65.82
CA GLN A 992 87.17 -84.81 66.45
C GLN A 992 87.97 -86.02 65.94
N ALA A 993 88.30 -86.08 64.65
CA ALA A 993 89.15 -87.13 64.08
C ALA A 993 90.61 -87.05 64.58
N ALA A 994 91.14 -85.84 64.80
CA ALA A 994 92.47 -85.63 65.36
C ALA A 994 92.57 -85.97 66.86
N ASP A 995 91.52 -85.71 67.64
CA ASP A 995 91.46 -86.07 69.07
C ASP A 995 91.18 -87.58 69.27
N GLY A 996 90.48 -88.23 68.34
CA GLY A 996 90.33 -89.70 68.30
C GLY A 996 91.65 -90.44 68.02
N ALA A 997 92.47 -89.92 67.11
CA ALA A 997 93.79 -90.49 66.82
C ALA A 997 94.82 -90.29 67.97
N ARG A 998 94.58 -89.32 68.86
CA ARG A 998 95.39 -89.09 70.08
C ARG A 998 94.99 -90.02 71.22
N THR A 999 93.74 -90.45 71.29
CA THR A 999 93.22 -91.32 72.35
C THR A 999 93.49 -92.80 72.10
N ASP A 1000 93.62 -93.23 70.83
CA ASP A 1000 94.05 -94.59 70.47
C ASP A 1000 95.57 -94.83 70.58
N ALA A 1001 96.38 -93.77 70.74
CA ALA A 1001 97.82 -93.86 70.96
C ALA A 1001 98.23 -93.96 72.45
N GLU A 1002 97.31 -93.68 73.39
CA GLU A 1002 97.55 -93.79 74.84
C GLU A 1002 96.96 -95.07 75.47
N ALA A 1003 96.37 -95.96 74.67
CA ALA A 1003 95.77 -97.23 75.12
C ALA A 1003 96.49 -98.50 74.59
N GLY A 1004 97.65 -98.36 73.94
CA GLY A 1004 98.56 -99.46 73.58
C GLY A 1004 99.99 -99.13 74.06
N GLU A 1005 100.58 -100.06 74.82
CA GLU A 1005 101.91 -100.05 75.46
C GLU A 1005 103.07 -99.34 74.75
#